data_AF-A0A388PGW6-F1
#
_entry.id   AF-A0A388PGW6-F1
#
_cell.length_a   1.000
_cell.length_b   1.000
_cell.length_c   1.000
_cell.angle_alpha   90.00
_cell.angle_beta   90.00
_cell.angle_gamma   90.00
#
_symmetry.space_group_name_H-M   'P 1'
#
loop_
_entity.id
_entity.type
_entity.pdbx_description
1 polymer ?
#
loop_
_entity_poly.entity_id
_entity_poly.type
_entity_poly.pdbx_seq_one_letter_code
_entity_poly.pdbx_strand_id
1 'polypeptide(L)'
;MRFLALLFGAAALMAGPDEAQRRRPEVERAIAKMTPTIVRIEVISEDGADGRMLRQHSVGSGAIIDAEGHVVTNYHVAGRGATFVCRLADREELPATLVGADAMTDVAVIKLDLSRRRSKTPLPIAEFADSDRVRVGDTVLSMGCPAGLTQSVTLGIIANDAMVMTRFVGGMSLDGESVGELVRWFGHDAVIFGGNSGGPLVDTDGRIAGINEIGVGSLGGAIPANTAKAVAAELIKQGRITRGWTGVEVQPLLRSLSVKDVRGVLVRGALEGSPAAAAGFRQGDIITSVAGQEVSADCDENMPAYHRLVSALRPGVAVPFVVRRGDQGLTLTVTPLAREANEARELELTAWGLTVRNLTRMSALYTKRPDTQGVMVDSLRPGGPSAEAKPALMDGDIILTVAGRPVANAAALRQVSRELLQDKTEPEPVLVGFARGSSQMLSVVRVGPEVDPAIAPRAPKPWAGVSTQVLTAEIAKALNLKGKAGVRITQVLPSSNAEKAGLKVGDLLVKLDGKVIPARRPEDSEVFAALLREYPVGTDVALDVLRDGQALAVTLHLAEVPAPPSELPTVKDARFGFSARQLGYDDKVQRKVSTETQGVIVTKVERSGWADLSGLRSGDIVYTINGTPVTDNLTLRAALTQLAAAKPRHVVFQVRRSISGAYLEFEPDWSAFESTK
;
A
#
# COMPACT_ATOMS: atom_id res chain seq x y z
N MET A 1 -19.43 -7.21 72.88
CA MET A 1 -20.47 -7.34 71.82
C MET A 1 -21.69 -6.52 72.20
N ARG A 2 -21.91 -5.39 71.52
CA ARG A 2 -23.20 -4.68 71.46
C ARG A 2 -23.16 -3.80 70.21
N PHE A 3 -24.08 -4.09 69.28
CA PHE A 3 -24.38 -3.29 68.10
C PHE A 3 -24.86 -1.90 68.53
N LEU A 4 -24.33 -0.84 67.92
CA LEU A 4 -24.96 0.48 67.88
C LEU A 4 -25.02 0.92 66.42
N ALA A 5 -26.21 0.85 65.84
CA ALA A 5 -26.50 1.39 64.52
C ALA A 5 -26.55 2.92 64.63
N LEU A 6 -25.66 3.61 63.92
CA LEU A 6 -25.77 5.04 63.67
C LEU A 6 -26.36 5.23 62.27
N LEU A 7 -27.62 5.66 62.26
CA LEU A 7 -28.28 6.23 61.07
C LEU A 7 -27.53 7.50 60.65
N PHE A 8 -26.84 7.46 59.52
CA PHE A 8 -26.52 8.67 58.77
C PHE A 8 -27.71 8.98 57.85
N GLY A 9 -28.41 10.07 58.14
CA GLY A 9 -29.45 10.61 57.28
C GLY A 9 -28.86 10.94 55.91
N ALA A 10 -29.40 10.31 54.87
CA ALA A 10 -29.14 10.71 53.50
C ALA A 10 -29.78 12.08 53.27
N ALA A 11 -28.97 13.14 53.39
CA ALA A 11 -29.26 14.37 52.67
C ALA A 11 -29.14 14.02 51.18
N ALA A 12 -30.29 13.88 50.51
CA ALA A 12 -30.32 13.88 49.07
C ALA A 12 -29.79 15.24 48.59
N LEU A 13 -28.49 15.32 48.31
CA LEU A 13 -28.00 16.30 47.34
C LEU A 13 -28.73 15.94 46.04
N MET A 14 -29.72 16.75 45.70
CA MET A 14 -30.19 16.81 44.33
C MET A 14 -28.97 17.22 43.49
N ALA A 15 -28.31 16.23 42.90
CA ALA A 15 -27.40 16.44 41.81
C ALA A 15 -28.18 17.25 40.77
N GLY A 16 -27.77 18.50 40.54
CA GLY A 16 -28.31 19.29 39.44
C GLY A 16 -28.14 18.51 38.13
N PRO A 17 -28.88 18.88 37.05
CA PRO A 17 -28.82 18.16 35.79
C PRO A 17 -27.38 17.92 35.38
N ASP A 18 -27.08 16.64 35.08
CA ASP A 18 -25.78 16.09 34.74
C ASP A 18 -25.01 17.09 33.88
N GLU A 19 -23.76 17.36 34.20
CA GLU A 19 -22.93 18.34 33.48
C GLU A 19 -22.89 18.08 31.96
N ALA A 20 -23.00 16.79 31.58
CA ALA A 20 -23.17 16.34 30.20
C ALA A 20 -24.45 16.89 29.51
N GLN A 21 -25.55 16.99 30.25
CA GLN A 21 -26.83 17.51 29.76
C GLN A 21 -26.80 19.03 29.58
N ARG A 22 -25.94 19.75 30.32
CA ARG A 22 -25.72 21.20 30.17
C ARG A 22 -24.82 21.54 28.98
N ARG A 23 -23.80 20.72 28.69
CA ARG A 23 -22.86 20.93 27.57
C ARG A 23 -23.40 20.47 26.21
N ARG A 24 -24.46 19.65 26.19
CA ARG A 24 -25.05 19.09 24.97
C ARG A 24 -25.42 20.14 23.90
N PRO A 25 -26.04 21.29 24.21
CA PRO A 25 -26.38 22.28 23.20
C PRO A 25 -25.17 22.94 22.53
N GLU A 26 -24.06 23.10 23.26
CA GLU A 26 -22.81 23.63 22.70
C GLU A 26 -22.17 22.64 21.73
N VAL A 27 -22.08 21.38 22.15
CA VAL A 27 -21.59 20.28 21.32
C VAL A 27 -22.43 20.11 20.04
N GLU A 28 -23.75 20.12 20.15
CA GLU A 28 -24.65 20.02 19.00
C GLU A 28 -24.46 21.19 18.01
N ARG A 29 -24.25 22.41 18.50
CA ARG A 29 -23.95 23.58 17.64
C ARG A 29 -22.60 23.44 16.93
N ALA A 30 -21.56 23.03 17.65
CA ALA A 30 -20.23 22.83 17.06
C ALA A 30 -20.27 21.76 15.96
N ILE A 31 -20.94 20.63 16.22
CA ILE A 31 -21.16 19.56 15.23
C ILE A 31 -21.92 20.09 14.02
N ALA A 32 -23.06 20.78 14.23
CA ALA A 32 -23.87 21.29 13.12
C ALA A 32 -23.12 22.29 12.24
N LYS A 33 -22.27 23.14 12.85
CA LYS A 33 -21.43 24.10 12.12
C LYS A 33 -20.34 23.40 11.31
N MET A 34 -19.68 22.40 11.88
CA MET A 34 -18.49 21.78 11.25
C MET A 34 -18.80 20.64 10.30
N THR A 35 -19.84 19.85 10.55
CA THR A 35 -20.20 18.68 9.72
C THR A 35 -20.25 18.97 8.21
N PRO A 36 -20.82 20.10 7.74
CA PRO A 36 -20.85 20.42 6.32
C PRO A 36 -19.46 20.64 5.68
N THR A 37 -18.48 21.09 6.47
CA THR A 37 -17.13 21.47 6.01
C THR A 37 -16.19 20.27 5.86
N ILE A 38 -16.52 19.14 6.50
CA ILE A 38 -15.66 17.96 6.56
C ILE A 38 -15.83 17.14 5.29
N VAL A 39 -14.70 16.74 4.71
CA VAL A 39 -14.65 15.89 3.53
C VAL A 39 -14.03 14.54 3.85
N ARG A 40 -14.58 13.48 3.26
CA ARG A 40 -13.90 12.18 3.19
C ARG A 40 -12.97 12.20 1.99
N ILE A 41 -11.74 11.79 2.19
CA ILE A 41 -10.73 11.72 1.14
C ILE A 41 -10.45 10.24 0.87
N GLU A 42 -10.79 9.78 -0.33
CA GLU A 42 -10.28 8.54 -0.88
C GLU A 42 -9.05 8.86 -1.71
N VAL A 43 -7.95 8.18 -1.43
CA VAL A 43 -6.67 8.44 -2.07
C VAL A 43 -6.03 7.15 -2.51
N ILE A 44 -5.50 7.17 -3.73
CA ILE A 44 -4.60 6.13 -4.23
C ILE A 44 -3.18 6.72 -4.12
N SER A 45 -2.40 6.25 -3.15
CA SER A 45 -0.98 6.58 -3.04
C SER A 45 -0.15 5.67 -3.95
N GLU A 46 1.06 6.10 -4.27
CA GLU A 46 2.07 5.28 -4.95
C GLU A 46 3.32 5.18 -4.08
N ASP A 47 3.70 3.94 -3.73
CA ASP A 47 4.79 3.61 -2.81
C ASP A 47 5.68 2.52 -3.40
N GLY A 48 7.00 2.69 -3.26
CA GLY A 48 7.97 1.68 -3.70
C GLY A 48 7.99 0.47 -2.77
N ALA A 49 7.70 -0.73 -3.28
CA ALA A 49 7.83 -1.98 -2.54
C ALA A 49 7.93 -3.19 -3.50
N ASP A 50 8.62 -4.25 -3.06
CA ASP A 50 8.83 -5.49 -3.84
C ASP A 50 9.35 -5.21 -5.28
N GLY A 51 10.18 -4.19 -5.42
CA GLY A 51 10.76 -3.75 -6.68
C GLY A 51 9.77 -3.16 -7.68
N ARG A 52 8.62 -2.64 -7.22
CA ARG A 52 7.62 -1.94 -8.03
C ARG A 52 7.08 -0.70 -7.33
N MET A 53 6.55 0.25 -8.09
CA MET A 53 5.65 1.27 -7.54
C MET A 53 4.28 0.61 -7.35
N LEU A 54 3.96 0.28 -6.11
CA LEU A 54 2.66 -0.24 -5.74
C LEU A 54 1.73 0.93 -5.47
N ARG A 55 0.52 0.84 -5.98
CA ARG A 55 -0.54 1.73 -5.54
C ARG A 55 -1.03 1.29 -4.18
N GLN A 56 -1.66 2.16 -3.40
CA GLN A 56 -2.39 1.74 -2.20
C GLN A 56 -3.62 2.60 -2.06
N HIS A 57 -4.77 1.94 -1.89
CA HIS A 57 -6.00 2.65 -1.57
C HIS A 57 -6.05 2.91 -0.07
N SER A 58 -6.16 4.18 0.31
CA SER A 58 -6.34 4.61 1.68
C SER A 58 -7.48 5.64 1.79
N VAL A 59 -7.94 5.85 3.02
CA VAL A 59 -9.03 6.79 3.32
C VAL A 59 -8.60 7.68 4.47
N GLY A 60 -8.88 8.97 4.35
CA GLY A 60 -8.68 9.95 5.40
C GLY A 60 -9.79 10.99 5.41
N SER A 61 -9.59 12.03 6.21
CA SER A 61 -10.50 13.15 6.34
C SER A 61 -9.80 14.47 6.06
N GLY A 62 -10.57 15.52 5.78
CA GLY A 62 -10.08 16.88 5.68
C GLY A 62 -11.18 17.88 6.00
N ALA A 63 -10.82 19.17 6.03
CA ALA A 63 -11.78 20.27 6.17
C ALA A 63 -11.59 21.30 5.06
N ILE A 64 -12.69 21.76 4.45
CA ILE A 64 -12.67 22.85 3.46
C ILE A 64 -12.38 24.17 4.18
N ILE A 65 -11.33 24.88 3.75
CA ILE A 65 -10.83 26.08 4.44
C ILE A 65 -11.04 27.38 3.67
N ASP A 66 -11.52 27.33 2.43
CA ASP A 66 -11.89 28.51 1.66
C ASP A 66 -12.93 28.24 0.54
N ALA A 67 -13.37 29.31 -0.12
CA ALA A 67 -14.41 29.28 -1.15
C ALA A 67 -13.89 28.68 -2.48
N GLU A 68 -12.59 28.72 -2.70
CA GLU A 68 -11.93 28.09 -3.82
C GLU A 68 -11.97 26.56 -3.67
N GLY A 69 -12.19 26.02 -2.47
CA GLY A 69 -12.30 24.58 -2.23
C GLY A 69 -10.95 23.94 -1.93
N HIS A 70 -10.05 24.67 -1.28
CA HIS A 70 -8.88 24.08 -0.64
C HIS A 70 -9.31 23.30 0.60
N VAL A 71 -8.75 22.11 0.76
CA VAL A 71 -9.00 21.20 1.86
C VAL A 71 -7.68 20.96 2.58
N VAL A 72 -7.64 21.24 3.89
CA VAL A 72 -6.51 20.86 4.74
C VAL A 72 -6.69 19.42 5.24
N THR A 73 -5.60 18.65 5.25
CA THR A 73 -5.53 17.27 5.73
C THR A 73 -4.09 16.95 6.17
N ASN A 74 -3.78 15.70 6.50
CA ASN A 74 -2.42 15.29 6.85
C ASN A 74 -1.55 14.95 5.63
N TYR A 75 -0.22 15.04 5.80
CA TYR A 75 0.75 14.55 4.82
C TYR A 75 0.64 13.03 4.65
N HIS A 76 0.53 12.25 5.72
CA HIS A 76 0.42 10.79 5.61
C HIS A 76 -0.90 10.35 4.93
N VAL A 77 -1.92 11.22 4.88
CA VAL A 77 -3.16 10.98 4.13
C VAL A 77 -2.96 11.33 2.65
N ALA A 78 -2.46 12.53 2.34
CA ALA A 78 -2.51 13.04 0.96
C ALA A 78 -1.15 13.30 0.29
N GLY A 79 -0.06 13.38 1.05
CA GLY A 79 1.26 13.77 0.57
C GLY A 79 1.86 12.81 -0.45
N ARG A 80 1.53 11.52 -0.39
CA ARG A 80 1.90 10.51 -1.40
C ARG A 80 0.78 10.17 -2.39
N GLY A 81 -0.33 10.90 -2.37
CA GLY A 81 -1.48 10.61 -3.22
C GLY A 81 -1.26 10.96 -4.69
N ALA A 82 -1.52 10.01 -5.58
CA ALA A 82 -1.53 10.21 -7.03
C ALA A 82 -2.91 10.66 -7.53
N THR A 83 -3.98 10.11 -6.97
CA THR A 83 -5.36 10.48 -7.30
C THR A 83 -6.21 10.61 -6.06
N PHE A 84 -7.13 11.59 -6.06
CA PHE A 84 -8.00 11.88 -4.93
C PHE A 84 -9.47 11.97 -5.37
N VAL A 85 -10.34 11.32 -4.62
CA VAL A 85 -11.80 11.51 -4.70
C VAL A 85 -12.29 11.99 -3.34
N CYS A 86 -12.88 13.17 -3.32
CA CYS A 86 -13.39 13.80 -2.11
C CYS A 86 -14.90 13.72 -2.08
N ARG A 87 -15.45 13.10 -1.02
CA ARG A 87 -16.89 13.07 -0.78
C ARG A 87 -17.27 14.15 0.22
N LEU A 88 -18.16 15.05 -0.19
CA LEU A 88 -18.68 16.15 0.61
C LEU A 88 -19.84 15.68 1.52
N ALA A 89 -20.24 16.53 2.47
CA ALA A 89 -21.34 16.25 3.40
C ALA A 89 -22.70 16.06 2.71
N ASP A 90 -22.93 16.70 1.56
CA ASP A 90 -24.12 16.50 0.71
C ASP A 90 -24.05 15.22 -0.15
N ARG A 91 -23.00 14.40 0.07
CA ARG A 91 -22.69 13.15 -0.64
C ARG A 91 -22.25 13.34 -2.09
N GLU A 92 -22.00 14.58 -2.54
CA GLU A 92 -21.35 14.82 -3.81
C GLU A 92 -19.90 14.36 -3.77
N GLU A 93 -19.45 13.69 -4.82
CA GLU A 93 -18.06 13.23 -4.99
C GLU A 93 -17.38 14.09 -6.05
N LEU A 94 -16.24 14.67 -5.69
CA LEU A 94 -15.45 15.53 -6.54
C LEU A 94 -14.02 15.00 -6.63
N PRO A 95 -13.41 14.95 -7.83
CA PRO A 95 -11.99 14.72 -7.92
C PRO A 95 -11.23 15.90 -7.28
N ALA A 96 -10.05 15.62 -6.76
CA ALA A 96 -9.16 16.63 -6.21
C ALA A 96 -7.72 16.44 -6.67
N THR A 97 -6.90 17.47 -6.51
CA THR A 97 -5.47 17.48 -6.84
C THR A 97 -4.65 17.94 -5.65
N LEU A 98 -3.44 17.42 -5.50
CA LEU A 98 -2.53 17.89 -4.46
C LEU A 98 -2.02 19.30 -4.82
N VAL A 99 -2.21 20.26 -3.92
CA VAL A 99 -1.66 21.61 -4.06
C VAL A 99 -0.22 21.65 -3.55
N GLY A 100 -0.01 21.03 -2.39
CA GLY A 100 1.29 20.91 -1.76
C GLY A 100 1.18 20.13 -0.45
N ALA A 101 2.31 19.65 0.04
CA ALA A 101 2.36 18.87 1.26
C ALA A 101 3.68 19.11 2.00
N ASP A 102 3.67 18.86 3.30
CA ASP A 102 4.79 19.08 4.18
C ASP A 102 4.93 17.96 5.23
N ALA A 103 5.87 17.05 4.99
CA ALA A 103 6.08 15.88 5.84
C ALA A 103 6.53 16.23 7.27
N MET A 104 7.32 17.31 7.46
CA MET A 104 7.84 17.67 8.79
C MET A 104 6.77 18.21 9.75
N THR A 105 5.63 18.69 9.24
CA THR A 105 4.49 19.09 10.08
C THR A 105 3.29 18.17 9.91
N ASP A 106 3.40 17.18 9.04
CA ASP A 106 2.31 16.30 8.62
C ASP A 106 1.06 17.05 8.13
N VAL A 107 1.23 18.16 7.41
CA VAL A 107 0.13 18.95 6.83
C VAL A 107 0.17 18.87 5.30
N ALA A 108 -0.99 18.69 4.68
CA ALA A 108 -1.17 18.77 3.24
C ALA A 108 -2.40 19.59 2.87
N VAL A 109 -2.38 20.15 1.66
CA VAL A 109 -3.53 20.83 1.06
C VAL A 109 -3.84 20.18 -0.28
N ILE A 110 -5.10 19.77 -0.44
CA ILE A 110 -5.65 19.34 -1.73
C ILE A 110 -6.71 20.33 -2.20
N LYS A 111 -6.96 20.36 -3.51
CA LYS A 111 -7.89 21.27 -4.17
C LYS A 111 -8.99 20.50 -4.86
N LEU A 112 -10.24 20.75 -4.46
CA LEU A 112 -11.42 20.21 -5.11
C LEU A 112 -11.59 20.79 -6.53
N ASP A 113 -11.95 19.92 -7.49
CA ASP A 113 -12.36 20.34 -8.83
C ASP A 113 -13.83 20.80 -8.81
N LEU A 114 -14.03 22.08 -8.50
CA LEU A 114 -15.37 22.67 -8.42
C LEU A 114 -16.09 22.76 -9.77
N SER A 115 -15.40 22.56 -10.90
CA SER A 115 -16.05 22.51 -12.22
C SER A 115 -16.97 21.29 -12.36
N ARG A 116 -16.71 20.24 -11.58
CA ARG A 116 -17.49 18.99 -11.53
C ARG A 116 -18.70 19.08 -10.59
N ARG A 117 -18.81 20.15 -9.82
CA ARG A 117 -19.82 20.30 -8.77
C ARG A 117 -21.20 20.61 -9.35
N ARG A 118 -22.18 19.78 -9.02
CA ARG A 118 -23.59 19.94 -9.41
C ARG A 118 -24.27 20.98 -8.56
N SER A 119 -24.01 20.98 -7.25
CA SER A 119 -24.57 21.96 -6.32
C SER A 119 -24.04 23.37 -6.60
N LYS A 120 -24.94 24.34 -6.67
CA LYS A 120 -24.61 25.78 -6.84
C LYS A 120 -24.55 26.54 -5.52
N THR A 121 -24.92 25.90 -4.41
CA THR A 121 -24.81 26.49 -3.07
C THR A 121 -23.35 26.75 -2.74
N PRO A 122 -22.95 27.90 -2.15
CA PRO A 122 -21.57 28.13 -1.72
C PRO A 122 -21.02 26.97 -0.88
N LEU A 123 -19.71 26.72 -0.98
CA LEU A 123 -19.08 25.72 -0.13
C LEU A 123 -19.17 26.13 1.34
N PRO A 124 -19.47 25.20 2.26
CA PRO A 124 -19.27 25.44 3.67
C PRO A 124 -17.76 25.52 3.96
N ILE A 125 -17.37 26.50 4.77
CA ILE A 125 -15.96 26.79 5.07
C ILE A 125 -15.73 26.65 6.57
N ALA A 126 -14.69 25.94 6.94
CA ALA A 126 -14.22 25.82 8.30
C ALA A 126 -13.37 27.03 8.71
N GLU A 127 -13.54 27.47 9.95
CA GLU A 127 -12.75 28.55 10.55
C GLU A 127 -11.70 27.95 11.48
N PHE A 128 -10.47 28.49 11.44
CA PHE A 128 -9.45 28.17 12.43
C PHE A 128 -9.66 28.96 13.72
N ALA A 129 -9.56 28.29 14.86
CA ALA A 129 -9.42 28.92 16.16
C ALA A 129 -8.00 29.46 16.37
N ASP A 130 -7.82 30.27 17.41
CA ASP A 130 -6.49 30.63 17.89
C ASP A 130 -5.99 29.55 18.86
N SER A 131 -5.11 28.68 18.36
CA SER A 131 -4.60 27.56 19.14
C SER A 131 -3.75 27.99 20.35
N ASP A 132 -3.23 29.22 20.38
CA ASP A 132 -2.43 29.71 21.51
C ASP A 132 -3.28 29.98 22.76
N ARG A 133 -4.62 29.95 22.61
CA ARG A 133 -5.60 30.11 23.68
C ARG A 133 -6.16 28.80 24.20
N VAL A 134 -5.87 27.69 23.54
CA VAL A 134 -6.28 26.34 23.96
C VAL A 134 -5.54 25.94 25.23
N ARG A 135 -6.24 25.35 26.19
CA ARG A 135 -5.70 24.93 27.49
C ARG A 135 -6.12 23.51 27.83
N VAL A 136 -5.33 22.85 28.68
CA VAL A 136 -5.72 21.57 29.29
C VAL A 136 -7.07 21.72 29.99
N GLY A 137 -7.99 20.79 29.71
CA GLY A 137 -9.37 20.81 30.19
C GLY A 137 -10.40 21.37 29.21
N ASP A 138 -9.96 22.08 28.15
CA ASP A 138 -10.87 22.57 27.11
C ASP A 138 -11.57 21.41 26.41
N THR A 139 -12.89 21.53 26.23
CA THR A 139 -13.69 20.51 25.54
C THR A 139 -13.46 20.56 24.05
N VAL A 140 -13.19 19.40 23.46
CA VAL A 140 -12.90 19.27 22.03
C VAL A 140 -13.62 18.08 21.40
N LEU A 141 -13.86 18.19 20.11
CA LEU A 141 -14.53 17.20 19.29
C LEU A 141 -13.58 16.75 18.18
N SER A 142 -13.18 15.49 18.18
CA SER A 142 -12.46 14.91 17.04
C SER A 142 -13.50 14.48 16.01
N MET A 143 -13.50 15.15 14.85
CA MET A 143 -14.46 14.91 13.78
C MET A 143 -13.75 14.40 12.52
N GLY A 144 -14.37 13.44 11.84
CA GLY A 144 -13.82 12.83 10.63
C GLY A 144 -14.72 11.77 10.03
N CYS A 145 -14.18 10.94 9.14
CA CYS A 145 -14.89 9.90 8.40
C CYS A 145 -14.15 8.55 8.54
N PRO A 146 -14.34 7.82 9.66
CA PRO A 146 -13.51 6.67 9.98
C PRO A 146 -13.80 5.47 9.08
N ALA A 147 -12.78 4.71 8.69
CA ALA A 147 -12.84 3.41 8.01
C ALA A 147 -13.79 3.31 6.80
N GLY A 148 -14.05 4.42 6.09
CA GLY A 148 -15.01 4.47 4.98
C GLY A 148 -16.50 4.48 5.40
N LEU A 149 -16.81 4.50 6.70
CA LEU A 149 -18.15 4.71 7.26
C LEU A 149 -18.58 6.19 7.13
N THR A 150 -19.85 6.49 7.41
CA THR A 150 -20.36 7.88 7.51
C THR A 150 -19.66 8.65 8.63
N GLN A 151 -19.63 9.99 8.53
CA GLN A 151 -18.98 10.92 9.47
C GLN A 151 -19.16 10.52 10.95
N SER A 152 -18.08 10.59 11.73
CA SER A 152 -18.04 10.31 13.17
C SER A 152 -17.59 11.51 13.97
N VAL A 153 -18.03 11.55 15.23
CA VAL A 153 -17.64 12.56 16.20
C VAL A 153 -17.31 11.85 17.51
N THR A 154 -16.15 12.16 18.07
CA THR A 154 -15.77 11.74 19.42
C THR A 154 -15.55 12.99 20.28
N LEU A 155 -16.07 12.95 21.50
CA LEU A 155 -15.96 14.05 22.47
C LEU A 155 -14.84 13.73 23.46
N GLY A 156 -14.06 14.74 23.81
CA GLY A 156 -13.05 14.66 24.85
C GLY A 156 -12.62 16.04 25.33
N ILE A 157 -11.48 16.10 25.99
CA ILE A 157 -10.80 17.30 26.43
C ILE A 157 -9.35 17.33 25.96
N ILE A 158 -8.75 18.52 25.95
CA ILE A 158 -7.30 18.64 25.87
C ILE A 158 -6.70 18.08 27.16
N ALA A 159 -5.91 17.03 27.04
CA ALA A 159 -5.20 16.37 28.13
C ALA A 159 -3.79 16.95 28.31
N ASN A 160 -3.18 17.43 27.22
CA ASN A 160 -1.85 18.01 27.20
C ASN A 160 -1.74 19.01 26.04
N ASP A 161 -1.47 20.28 26.31
CA ASP A 161 -1.29 21.32 25.27
C ASP A 161 0.16 21.38 24.74
N ALA A 162 0.98 20.43 25.14
CA ALA A 162 2.42 20.43 25.00
C ALA A 162 3.05 19.08 24.61
N MET A 163 2.24 18.19 24.05
CA MET A 163 2.68 16.81 23.85
C MET A 163 3.79 16.74 22.81
N VAL A 164 4.87 16.06 23.17
CA VAL A 164 5.98 15.68 22.27
C VAL A 164 6.30 14.21 22.48
N MET A 165 6.86 13.56 21.47
CA MET A 165 7.52 12.28 21.67
C MET A 165 8.88 12.52 22.29
N THR A 166 9.06 12.05 23.52
CA THR A 166 10.34 12.20 24.21
C THR A 166 11.42 11.34 23.55
N ARG A 167 12.68 11.71 23.76
CA ARG A 167 13.86 10.98 23.24
C ARG A 167 13.89 9.47 23.57
N PHE A 168 13.14 9.03 24.58
CA PHE A 168 13.10 7.64 25.04
C PHE A 168 12.06 6.77 24.31
N VAL A 169 11.04 7.39 23.71
CA VAL A 169 9.97 6.70 22.98
C VAL A 169 10.30 6.54 21.50
N GLY A 170 11.36 7.22 21.02
CA GLY A 170 11.72 7.29 19.61
C GLY A 170 10.95 8.41 18.89
N GLY A 171 11.25 8.60 17.60
CA GLY A 171 10.54 9.54 16.73
C GLY A 171 9.63 8.82 15.73
N MET A 172 8.68 9.55 15.15
CA MET A 172 7.94 9.11 13.96
C MET A 172 8.58 9.75 12.73
N SER A 173 8.75 8.95 11.68
CA SER A 173 9.27 9.43 10.41
C SER A 173 8.26 9.26 9.28
N LEU A 174 8.09 10.28 8.46
CA LEU A 174 7.39 10.23 7.18
C LEU A 174 8.38 10.64 6.09
N ASP A 175 8.67 9.75 5.14
CA ASP A 175 9.65 9.98 4.06
C ASP A 175 11.04 10.38 4.58
N GLY A 176 11.43 9.70 5.67
CA GLY A 176 12.64 9.99 6.43
C GLY A 176 12.58 11.27 7.28
N GLU A 177 11.55 12.10 7.18
CA GLU A 177 11.40 13.35 7.95
C GLU A 177 10.81 13.11 9.34
N SER A 178 11.36 13.75 10.36
CA SER A 178 10.87 13.65 11.74
C SER A 178 9.66 14.55 11.97
N VAL A 179 8.46 13.97 12.07
CA VAL A 179 7.18 14.69 12.20
C VAL A 179 7.08 15.44 13.54
N GLY A 180 7.63 14.86 14.60
CA GLY A 180 7.62 15.46 15.95
C GLY A 180 8.71 16.49 16.21
N GLU A 181 9.57 16.76 15.22
CA GLU A 181 10.65 17.72 15.40
C GLU A 181 10.15 19.16 15.41
N LEU A 182 9.11 19.46 14.61
CA LEU A 182 8.51 20.79 14.49
C LEU A 182 7.16 20.90 15.19
N VAL A 183 6.45 19.79 15.39
CA VAL A 183 5.10 19.81 15.94
C VAL A 183 5.13 19.53 17.43
N ARG A 184 4.47 20.42 18.18
CA ARG A 184 4.10 20.20 19.58
C ARG A 184 2.59 19.97 19.57
N TRP A 185 2.18 18.73 19.73
CA TRP A 185 0.80 18.32 19.55
C TRP A 185 -0.07 18.74 20.73
N PHE A 186 -1.35 18.93 20.44
CA PHE A 186 -2.39 18.82 21.44
C PHE A 186 -2.70 17.35 21.70
N GLY A 187 -2.26 16.85 22.85
CA GLY A 187 -2.71 15.59 23.40
C GLY A 187 -4.14 15.72 23.93
N HIS A 188 -5.05 14.84 23.50
CA HIS A 188 -6.46 14.85 23.92
C HIS A 188 -7.00 13.43 24.10
N ASP A 189 -8.08 13.26 24.85
CA ASP A 189 -8.71 11.95 25.07
C ASP A 189 -9.92 11.66 24.17
N ALA A 190 -10.26 12.59 23.27
CA ALA A 190 -11.23 12.31 22.20
C ALA A 190 -10.67 11.20 21.28
N VAL A 191 -11.38 10.07 21.18
CA VAL A 191 -10.87 8.88 20.48
C VAL A 191 -10.67 9.15 18.99
N ILE A 192 -9.48 8.83 18.47
CA ILE A 192 -9.17 8.85 17.04
C ILE A 192 -9.25 7.42 16.49
N PHE A 193 -10.14 7.20 15.52
CA PHE A 193 -10.20 5.96 14.74
C PHE A 193 -9.49 6.13 13.40
N GLY A 194 -9.02 5.04 12.80
CA GLY A 194 -8.48 5.07 11.44
C GLY A 194 -9.48 5.70 10.47
N GLY A 195 -9.05 6.72 9.73
CA GLY A 195 -9.88 7.54 8.83
C GLY A 195 -10.32 8.89 9.40
N ASN A 196 -10.21 9.15 10.71
CA ASN A 196 -10.37 10.49 11.28
C ASN A 196 -9.13 11.38 11.09
N SER A 197 -7.97 10.78 10.82
CA SER A 197 -6.72 11.50 10.51
C SER A 197 -6.93 12.48 9.35
N GLY A 198 -6.39 13.68 9.52
CA GLY A 198 -6.56 14.82 8.62
C GLY A 198 -7.84 15.60 8.86
N GLY A 199 -8.82 15.04 9.58
CA GLY A 199 -10.03 15.74 9.99
C GLY A 199 -9.77 16.74 11.13
N PRO A 200 -10.71 17.67 11.39
CA PRO A 200 -10.51 18.70 12.39
C PRO A 200 -10.73 18.18 13.82
N LEU A 201 -9.86 18.62 14.73
CA LEU A 201 -10.16 18.73 16.16
C LEU A 201 -10.84 20.08 16.39
N VAL A 202 -12.04 20.07 16.95
CA VAL A 202 -12.96 21.21 16.94
C VAL A 202 -13.25 21.68 18.37
N ASP A 203 -13.25 23.00 18.59
CA ASP A 203 -13.65 23.61 19.86
C ASP A 203 -15.19 23.69 20.01
N THR A 204 -15.69 24.13 21.18
CA THR A 204 -17.13 24.26 21.42
C THR A 204 -17.81 25.37 20.61
N ASP A 205 -17.04 26.25 19.95
CA ASP A 205 -17.54 27.29 19.04
C ASP A 205 -17.67 26.79 17.59
N GLY A 206 -17.29 25.53 17.32
CA GLY A 206 -17.26 24.97 15.98
C GLY A 206 -16.17 25.60 15.11
N ARG A 207 -14.97 25.77 15.66
CA ARG A 207 -13.74 26.16 14.93
C ARG A 207 -12.68 25.09 15.08
N ILE A 208 -11.79 24.99 14.09
CA ILE A 208 -10.65 24.07 14.11
C ILE A 208 -9.66 24.52 15.17
N ALA A 209 -9.54 23.77 16.27
CA ALA A 209 -8.50 23.90 17.27
C ALA A 209 -7.21 23.17 16.87
N GLY A 210 -7.32 22.11 16.07
CA GLY A 210 -6.19 21.40 15.47
C GLY A 210 -6.59 20.41 14.38
N ILE A 211 -5.63 19.69 13.82
CA ILE A 211 -5.85 18.62 12.82
C ILE A 211 -5.49 17.28 13.46
N ASN A 212 -6.45 16.34 13.50
CA ASN A 212 -6.26 15.02 14.11
C ASN A 212 -5.16 14.24 13.36
N GLU A 213 -4.18 13.71 14.07
CA GLU A 213 -2.99 13.10 13.44
C GLU A 213 -2.70 11.69 13.97
N ILE A 214 -2.39 11.60 15.26
CA ILE A 214 -1.84 10.39 15.89
C ILE A 214 -2.76 9.85 16.98
N GLY A 215 -2.77 8.53 17.17
CA GLY A 215 -3.43 7.87 18.29
C GLY A 215 -2.47 6.92 19.00
N VAL A 216 -2.22 7.12 20.29
CA VAL A 216 -1.41 6.26 21.15
C VAL A 216 -2.29 5.71 22.27
N GLY A 217 -2.83 4.50 22.05
CA GLY A 217 -3.84 3.94 22.97
C GLY A 217 -5.11 4.80 22.98
N SER A 218 -5.48 5.34 24.14
CA SER A 218 -6.62 6.25 24.29
C SER A 218 -6.25 7.74 24.17
N LEU A 219 -4.98 8.08 23.92
CA LEU A 219 -4.51 9.46 23.78
C LEU A 219 -4.37 9.80 22.29
N GLY A 220 -5.15 10.77 21.81
CA GLY A 220 -5.02 11.37 20.50
C GLY A 220 -4.02 12.53 20.51
N GLY A 221 -3.42 12.81 19.36
CA GLY A 221 -2.59 13.99 19.11
C GLY A 221 -3.08 14.75 17.89
N ALA A 222 -3.17 16.07 18.01
CA ALA A 222 -3.58 16.97 16.93
C ALA A 222 -2.57 18.10 16.68
N ILE A 223 -2.35 18.44 15.42
CA ILE A 223 -1.51 19.56 14.98
C ILE A 223 -2.23 20.87 15.35
N PRO A 224 -1.62 21.80 16.11
CA PRO A 224 -2.28 23.05 16.49
C PRO A 224 -2.75 23.89 15.29
N ALA A 225 -3.94 24.48 15.39
CA ALA A 225 -4.57 25.26 14.31
C ALA A 225 -3.70 26.38 13.74
N ASN A 226 -2.97 27.14 14.57
CA ASN A 226 -2.09 28.21 14.07
C ASN A 226 -0.95 27.65 13.19
N THR A 227 -0.43 26.47 13.54
CA THR A 227 0.61 25.78 12.73
C THR A 227 0.02 25.30 11.42
N ALA A 228 -1.10 24.57 11.46
CA ALA A 228 -1.77 24.06 10.27
C ALA A 228 -2.19 25.19 9.31
N LYS A 229 -2.73 26.29 9.85
CA LYS A 229 -3.13 27.48 9.07
C LYS A 229 -1.94 28.13 8.38
N ALA A 230 -0.82 28.32 9.08
CA ALA A 230 0.38 28.94 8.52
C ALA A 230 0.98 28.08 7.39
N VAL A 231 1.09 26.77 7.61
CA VAL A 231 1.58 25.82 6.61
C VAL A 231 0.65 25.75 5.41
N ALA A 232 -0.66 25.60 5.63
CA ALA A 232 -1.65 25.57 4.54
C ALA A 232 -1.61 26.83 3.67
N ALA A 233 -1.50 28.02 4.28
CA ALA A 233 -1.40 29.27 3.54
C ALA A 233 -0.15 29.34 2.65
N GLU A 234 0.99 28.86 3.13
CA GLU A 234 2.22 28.82 2.34
C GLU A 234 2.16 27.76 1.23
N LEU A 235 1.60 26.59 1.51
CA LEU A 235 1.35 25.54 0.50
C LEU A 235 0.42 26.04 -0.61
N ILE A 236 -0.66 26.74 -0.27
CA ILE A 236 -1.57 27.33 -1.28
C ILE A 236 -0.83 28.35 -2.16
N LYS A 237 0.04 29.15 -1.57
CA LYS A 237 0.76 30.21 -2.28
C LYS A 237 1.86 29.70 -3.20
N GLN A 238 2.60 28.66 -2.78
CA GLN A 238 3.86 28.25 -3.44
C GLN A 238 3.91 26.78 -3.85
N GLY A 239 2.96 25.96 -3.41
CA GLY A 239 2.93 24.50 -3.62
C GLY A 239 3.92 23.71 -2.76
N ARG A 240 4.75 24.38 -1.96
CA ARG A 240 5.76 23.76 -1.09
C ARG A 240 6.15 24.67 0.08
N ILE A 241 6.67 24.08 1.15
CA ILE A 241 7.31 24.81 2.26
C ILE A 241 8.82 24.86 2.02
N THR A 242 9.41 26.04 2.11
CA THR A 242 10.88 26.20 2.02
C THR A 242 11.47 26.36 3.41
N ARG A 243 12.38 25.45 3.80
CA ARG A 243 13.04 25.49 5.12
C ARG A 243 14.51 25.85 5.04
N GLY A 244 14.96 26.61 6.04
CA GLY A 244 16.37 26.81 6.33
C GLY A 244 17.00 25.57 6.98
N TRP A 245 18.23 25.28 6.60
CA TRP A 245 19.06 24.26 7.23
C TRP A 245 20.44 24.83 7.54
N THR A 246 20.83 24.74 8.82
CA THR A 246 22.15 25.18 9.28
C THR A 246 23.09 24.02 9.55
N GLY A 247 22.56 22.81 9.78
CA GLY A 247 23.33 21.63 10.19
C GLY A 247 23.89 21.68 11.62
N VAL A 248 23.41 22.60 12.45
CA VAL A 248 23.69 22.56 13.90
C VAL A 248 22.86 21.45 14.54
N GLU A 249 23.51 20.60 15.32
CA GLU A 249 22.84 19.55 16.10
C GLU A 249 22.72 20.02 17.55
N VAL A 250 21.51 19.93 18.10
CA VAL A 250 21.17 20.47 19.41
C VAL A 250 20.46 19.45 20.30
N GLN A 251 20.42 19.74 21.59
CA GLN A 251 19.62 19.04 22.59
C GLN A 251 19.19 20.02 23.70
N PRO A 252 18.26 19.61 24.59
CA PRO A 252 17.95 20.42 25.76
C PRO A 252 19.18 20.70 26.64
N LEU A 253 19.23 21.91 27.20
CA LEU A 253 20.27 22.33 28.11
C LEU A 253 20.23 21.50 29.40
N LEU A 254 21.33 20.82 29.69
CA LEU A 254 21.45 20.00 30.90
C LEU A 254 21.55 20.90 32.14
N ARG A 255 20.84 20.53 33.22
CA ARG A 255 20.89 21.26 34.51
C ARG A 255 22.30 21.37 35.11
N SER A 256 23.19 20.42 34.81
CA SER A 256 24.59 20.47 35.26
C SER A 256 25.44 21.48 34.46
N LEU A 257 25.00 21.85 33.26
CA LEU A 257 25.67 22.79 32.37
C LEU A 257 24.94 24.15 32.32
N SER A 258 23.79 24.28 32.98
CA SER A 258 23.11 25.56 33.11
C SER A 258 23.95 26.47 33.99
N VAL A 259 24.52 27.50 33.36
CA VAL A 259 25.12 28.62 34.08
C VAL A 259 23.99 29.44 34.69
N LYS A 260 24.21 29.98 35.90
CA LYS A 260 23.22 30.83 36.56
C LYS A 260 22.77 31.94 35.60
N ASP A 261 21.45 32.07 35.45
CA ASP A 261 20.78 33.05 34.57
C ASP A 261 21.04 32.91 33.06
N VAL A 262 21.65 31.81 32.60
CA VAL A 262 21.81 31.51 31.17
C VAL A 262 20.76 30.49 30.74
N ARG A 263 19.84 30.96 29.89
CA ARG A 263 18.86 30.12 29.18
C ARG A 263 19.32 29.94 27.74
N GLY A 264 19.08 28.75 27.18
CA GLY A 264 19.53 28.45 25.84
C GLY A 264 19.27 27.01 25.41
N VAL A 265 19.86 26.66 24.27
CA VAL A 265 19.82 25.32 23.68
C VAL A 265 21.26 24.81 23.54
N LEU A 266 21.53 23.58 23.98
CA LEU A 266 22.88 23.02 24.01
C LEU A 266 23.25 22.43 22.64
N VAL A 267 24.40 22.83 22.11
CA VAL A 267 24.96 22.29 20.87
C VAL A 267 25.65 20.96 21.16
N ARG A 268 25.15 19.89 20.54
CA ARG A 268 25.79 18.57 20.50
C ARG A 268 26.90 18.50 19.47
N GLY A 269 26.77 19.22 18.37
CA GLY A 269 27.71 19.18 17.26
C GLY A 269 27.27 20.06 16.10
N ALA A 270 28.09 20.07 15.06
CA ALA A 270 27.76 20.66 13.77
C ALA A 270 28.15 19.67 12.68
N LEU A 271 27.23 19.40 11.76
CA LEU A 271 27.45 18.47 10.67
C LEU A 271 28.59 18.97 9.77
N GLU A 272 29.49 18.08 9.38
CA GLU A 272 30.60 18.42 8.49
C GLU A 272 30.08 18.97 7.15
N GLY A 273 30.73 20.01 6.62
CA GLY A 273 30.29 20.69 5.40
C GLY A 273 28.99 21.48 5.52
N SER A 274 28.43 21.66 6.73
CA SER A 274 27.23 22.48 6.97
C SER A 274 27.56 23.96 7.23
N PRO A 275 26.57 24.87 7.09
CA PRO A 275 26.71 26.27 7.49
C PRO A 275 27.14 26.47 8.95
N ALA A 276 26.67 25.62 9.87
CA ALA A 276 27.03 25.70 11.28
C ALA A 276 28.50 25.33 11.51
N ALA A 277 28.99 24.29 10.83
CA ALA A 277 30.41 23.94 10.90
C ALA A 277 31.29 25.07 10.32
N ALA A 278 30.89 25.64 9.18
CA ALA A 278 31.59 26.78 8.57
C ALA A 278 31.57 28.04 9.47
N ALA A 279 30.49 28.27 10.20
CA ALA A 279 30.37 29.36 11.17
C ALA A 279 31.14 29.10 12.48
N GLY A 280 31.68 27.89 12.68
CA GLY A 280 32.54 27.55 13.80
C GLY A 280 31.81 27.15 15.08
N PHE A 281 30.60 26.59 14.98
CA PHE A 281 29.91 25.97 16.11
C PHE A 281 30.73 24.81 16.68
N ARG A 282 30.69 24.64 18.00
CA ARG A 282 31.39 23.56 18.72
C ARG A 282 30.45 22.86 19.69
N GLN A 283 30.73 21.59 19.93
CA GLN A 283 30.07 20.84 21.00
C GLN A 283 30.25 21.57 22.33
N GLY A 284 29.17 21.74 23.08
CA GLY A 284 29.14 22.46 24.35
C GLY A 284 28.80 23.95 24.24
N ASP A 285 28.71 24.52 23.03
CA ASP A 285 28.15 25.87 22.87
C ASP A 285 26.69 25.89 23.34
N ILE A 286 26.27 26.99 23.98
CA ILE A 286 24.88 27.22 24.38
C ILE A 286 24.32 28.35 23.52
N ILE A 287 23.37 28.04 22.63
CA ILE A 287 22.70 29.06 21.81
C ILE A 287 21.70 29.79 22.69
N THR A 288 21.84 31.10 22.81
CA THR A 288 20.96 31.96 23.61
C THR A 288 20.05 32.82 22.75
N SER A 289 20.43 33.11 21.50
CA SER A 289 19.57 33.81 20.55
C SER A 289 19.82 33.38 19.10
N VAL A 290 18.75 33.35 18.31
CA VAL A 290 18.76 33.11 16.87
C VAL A 290 18.04 34.26 16.17
N ALA A 291 18.70 34.94 15.24
CA ALA A 291 18.14 36.06 14.49
C ALA A 291 17.53 37.17 15.39
N GLY A 292 18.14 37.40 16.56
CA GLY A 292 17.68 38.39 17.54
C GLY A 292 16.52 37.94 18.43
N GLN A 293 16.00 36.72 18.25
CA GLN A 293 15.01 36.12 19.14
C GLN A 293 15.73 35.27 20.19
N GLU A 294 15.40 35.45 21.47
CA GLU A 294 15.93 34.61 22.53
C GLU A 294 15.40 33.19 22.40
N VAL A 295 16.25 32.19 22.67
CA VAL A 295 15.87 30.79 22.62
C VAL A 295 16.18 30.12 23.95
N SER A 296 15.35 29.16 24.33
CA SER A 296 15.52 28.38 25.55
C SER A 296 14.85 27.03 25.39
N ALA A 297 15.60 25.95 25.62
CA ALA A 297 15.06 24.62 25.73
C ALA A 297 15.82 23.84 26.79
N ASP A 298 15.20 23.66 27.94
CA ASP A 298 15.70 22.90 29.10
C ASP A 298 15.07 21.50 29.21
N CYS A 299 14.04 21.22 28.42
CA CYS A 299 13.38 19.92 28.28
C CYS A 299 12.97 19.64 26.82
N ASP A 300 12.53 18.42 26.53
CA ASP A 300 12.19 17.98 25.16
C ASP A 300 10.98 18.76 24.60
N GLU A 301 10.02 19.14 25.46
CA GLU A 301 8.79 19.90 25.13
C GLU A 301 9.07 21.30 24.57
N ASN A 302 10.27 21.84 24.84
CA ASN A 302 10.71 23.17 24.41
C ASN A 302 11.54 23.14 23.11
N MET A 303 11.98 21.97 22.66
CA MET A 303 12.79 21.82 21.44
C MET A 303 12.04 22.19 20.15
N PRO A 304 10.77 21.83 19.95
CA PRO A 304 10.06 22.16 18.71
C PRO A 304 10.00 23.66 18.42
N ALA A 305 9.94 24.51 19.45
CA ALA A 305 9.96 25.96 19.28
C ALA A 305 11.29 26.45 18.65
N TYR A 306 12.43 25.92 19.14
CA TYR A 306 13.74 26.20 18.56
C TYR A 306 13.84 25.67 17.12
N HIS A 307 13.43 24.43 16.86
CA HIS A 307 13.50 23.85 15.51
C HIS A 307 12.62 24.59 14.50
N ARG A 308 11.42 25.04 14.89
CA ARG A 308 10.56 25.89 14.04
C ARG A 308 11.25 27.22 13.72
N LEU A 309 11.87 27.87 14.70
CA LEU A 309 12.60 29.12 14.47
C LEU A 309 13.75 28.94 13.48
N VAL A 310 14.57 27.91 13.65
CA VAL A 310 15.69 27.62 12.73
C VAL A 310 15.19 27.21 11.34
N SER A 311 14.13 26.41 11.26
CA SER A 311 13.54 25.98 9.99
C SER A 311 12.91 27.12 9.21
N ALA A 312 12.39 28.16 9.89
CA ALA A 312 11.81 29.34 9.27
C ALA A 312 12.85 30.34 8.74
N LEU A 313 14.15 30.13 9.01
CA LEU A 313 15.20 30.99 8.50
C LEU A 313 15.26 30.92 6.97
N ARG A 314 15.36 32.08 6.32
CA ARG A 314 15.42 32.15 4.86
C ARG A 314 16.76 31.62 4.35
N PRO A 315 16.75 30.62 3.44
CA PRO A 315 17.96 30.17 2.77
C PRO A 315 18.71 31.31 2.08
N GLY A 316 20.04 31.28 2.15
CA GLY A 316 20.92 32.29 1.53
C GLY A 316 21.01 33.62 2.28
N VAL A 317 20.23 33.83 3.35
CA VAL A 317 20.27 35.05 4.15
C VAL A 317 21.09 34.81 5.42
N ALA A 318 22.20 35.52 5.56
CA ALA A 318 23.04 35.46 6.75
C ALA A 318 22.27 35.95 8.00
N VAL A 319 22.32 35.19 9.08
CA VAL A 319 21.66 35.50 10.36
C VAL A 319 22.61 35.31 11.55
N PRO A 320 22.53 36.16 12.59
CA PRO A 320 23.34 36.01 13.78
C PRO A 320 22.76 34.94 14.72
N PHE A 321 23.64 34.08 15.22
CA PHE A 321 23.42 33.20 16.36
C PHE A 321 24.29 33.69 17.52
N VAL A 322 23.66 34.06 18.63
CA VAL A 322 24.39 34.39 19.86
C VAL A 322 24.58 33.11 20.64
N VAL A 323 25.84 32.78 20.94
CA VAL A 323 26.22 31.57 21.65
C VAL A 323 27.11 31.88 22.84
N ARG A 324 27.00 31.09 23.90
CA ARG A 324 27.94 31.09 25.02
C ARG A 324 28.85 29.87 24.90
N ARG A 325 30.16 30.10 24.87
CA ARG A 325 31.21 29.08 24.85
C ARG A 325 32.05 29.22 26.11
N GLY A 326 31.85 28.33 27.08
CA GLY A 326 32.41 28.52 28.43
C GLY A 326 31.85 29.81 29.04
N ASP A 327 32.72 30.78 29.33
CA ASP A 327 32.33 32.09 29.86
C ASP A 327 32.19 33.20 28.82
N GLN A 328 32.56 32.93 27.56
CA GLN A 328 32.57 33.91 26.49
C GLN A 328 31.23 33.92 25.74
N GLY A 329 30.66 35.11 25.54
CA GLY A 329 29.59 35.35 24.58
C GLY A 329 30.18 35.60 23.18
N LEU A 330 29.69 34.89 22.17
CA LEU A 330 30.12 34.96 20.79
C LEU A 330 28.90 35.15 19.89
N THR A 331 29.06 35.87 18.79
CA THR A 331 28.05 35.93 17.73
C THR A 331 28.60 35.22 16.50
N LEU A 332 27.96 34.13 16.11
CA LEU A 332 28.29 33.36 14.91
C LEU A 332 27.31 33.73 13.80
N THR A 333 27.82 34.18 12.66
CA THR A 333 26.98 34.46 11.49
C THR A 333 26.81 33.19 10.67
N VAL A 334 25.57 32.74 10.49
CA VAL A 334 25.22 31.54 9.74
C VAL A 334 24.41 31.92 8.53
N THR A 335 24.75 31.40 7.35
CA THR A 335 23.93 31.50 6.15
C THR A 335 23.25 30.16 5.91
N PRO A 336 21.95 30.00 6.27
CA PRO A 336 21.25 28.74 6.10
C PRO A 336 21.17 28.35 4.63
N LEU A 337 21.22 27.05 4.35
CA LEU A 337 20.92 26.51 3.02
C LEU A 337 19.44 26.12 2.95
N ALA A 338 18.93 25.89 1.74
CA ALA A 338 17.62 25.26 1.59
C ALA A 338 17.73 23.80 2.07
N ARG A 339 16.80 23.38 2.93
CA ARG A 339 16.69 21.99 3.36
C ARG A 339 16.12 21.16 2.21
N GLU A 340 16.91 20.21 1.72
CA GLU A 340 16.41 19.14 0.83
C GLU A 340 15.61 18.12 1.64
N ALA A 341 14.71 17.40 0.97
CA ALA A 341 14.02 16.27 1.58
C ALA A 341 15.03 15.21 2.06
N ASN A 342 14.74 14.56 3.18
CA ASN A 342 15.55 13.46 3.69
C ASN A 342 15.64 12.32 2.69
N GLU A 343 14.53 11.99 2.04
CA GLU A 343 14.47 10.98 1.00
C GLU A 343 13.89 11.54 -0.30
N ALA A 344 14.48 11.15 -1.44
CA ALA A 344 13.88 11.41 -2.74
C ALA A 344 12.77 10.39 -3.04
N ARG A 345 11.85 10.78 -3.91
CA ARG A 345 10.81 9.88 -4.43
C ARG A 345 11.40 8.68 -5.15
N GLU A 346 10.76 7.56 -4.94
CA GLU A 346 11.04 6.28 -5.57
C GLU A 346 10.69 6.33 -7.06
N LEU A 347 11.44 5.57 -7.86
CA LEU A 347 11.23 5.39 -9.29
C LEU A 347 11.37 3.90 -9.60
N GLU A 348 10.37 3.33 -10.28
CA GLU A 348 10.42 1.94 -10.72
C GLU A 348 11.24 1.78 -12.00
N LEU A 349 12.07 0.72 -12.04
CA LEU A 349 12.64 0.18 -13.27
C LEU A 349 12.17 -1.26 -13.47
N THR A 350 11.03 -1.45 -14.13
CA THR A 350 10.35 -2.75 -14.26
C THR A 350 11.24 -3.84 -14.89
N ALA A 351 12.00 -3.50 -15.94
CA ALA A 351 12.91 -4.43 -16.63
C ALA A 351 14.09 -4.89 -15.76
N TRP A 352 14.38 -4.14 -14.69
CA TRP A 352 15.40 -4.48 -13.70
C TRP A 352 14.80 -5.19 -12.48
N GLY A 353 13.49 -5.10 -12.28
CA GLY A 353 12.78 -5.64 -11.12
C GLY A 353 13.19 -4.97 -9.82
N LEU A 354 13.28 -3.64 -9.81
CA LEU A 354 13.62 -2.85 -8.62
C LEU A 354 12.96 -1.47 -8.63
N THR A 355 12.87 -0.85 -7.44
CA THR A 355 12.68 0.60 -7.27
C THR A 355 14.00 1.22 -6.87
N VAL A 356 14.20 2.49 -7.25
CA VAL A 356 15.35 3.29 -6.86
C VAL A 356 14.95 4.65 -6.37
N ARG A 357 15.84 5.31 -5.64
CA ARG A 357 15.71 6.72 -5.29
C ARG A 357 17.04 7.47 -5.43
N ASN A 358 16.95 8.77 -5.71
CA ASN A 358 18.13 9.65 -5.71
C ASN A 358 18.69 9.80 -4.30
N LEU A 359 20.00 9.99 -4.19
CA LEU A 359 20.62 10.47 -2.96
C LEU A 359 20.39 11.98 -2.86
N THR A 360 19.75 12.43 -1.78
CA THR A 360 19.66 13.85 -1.43
C THR A 360 20.89 14.22 -0.61
N ARG A 361 21.15 15.52 -0.44
CA ARG A 361 22.20 15.98 0.47
C ARG A 361 21.99 15.42 1.88
N MET A 362 20.74 15.36 2.33
CA MET A 362 20.39 14.84 3.64
C MET A 362 20.70 13.35 3.75
N SER A 363 20.24 12.51 2.83
CA SER A 363 20.52 11.06 2.88
C SER A 363 22.00 10.75 2.69
N ALA A 364 22.73 11.52 1.87
CA ALA A 364 24.18 11.40 1.73
C ALA A 364 24.90 11.68 3.07
N LEU A 365 24.51 12.75 3.79
CA LEU A 365 25.09 13.06 5.10
C LEU A 365 24.80 11.97 6.14
N TYR A 366 23.56 11.47 6.21
CA TYR A 366 23.19 10.40 7.14
C TYR A 366 23.93 9.09 6.83
N THR A 367 24.21 8.81 5.56
CA THR A 367 24.99 7.64 5.12
C THR A 367 26.50 7.90 5.06
N LYS A 368 26.97 9.05 5.56
CA LYS A 368 28.39 9.46 5.61
C LYS A 368 29.07 9.46 4.24
N ARG A 369 28.33 9.82 3.20
CA ARG A 369 28.85 9.96 1.84
C ARG A 369 29.37 11.37 1.60
N PRO A 370 30.45 11.52 0.82
CA PRO A 370 30.98 12.82 0.45
C PRO A 370 30.15 13.53 -0.63
N ASP A 371 29.33 12.79 -1.36
CA ASP A 371 28.55 13.27 -2.50
C ASP A 371 27.19 12.56 -2.61
N THR A 372 26.38 13.07 -3.53
CA THR A 372 25.08 12.52 -3.93
C THR A 372 25.16 11.70 -5.22
N GLN A 373 26.37 11.28 -5.64
CA GLN A 373 26.54 10.53 -6.88
C GLN A 373 26.05 9.10 -6.72
N GLY A 374 25.31 8.64 -7.73
CA GLY A 374 24.75 7.29 -7.77
C GLY A 374 23.26 7.27 -7.50
N VAL A 375 22.73 6.06 -7.48
CA VAL A 375 21.29 5.81 -7.33
C VAL A 375 21.11 4.71 -6.31
N MET A 376 20.38 4.99 -5.23
CA MET A 376 20.14 4.00 -4.19
C MET A 376 19.04 3.04 -4.61
N VAL A 377 19.31 1.74 -4.48
CA VAL A 377 18.31 0.68 -4.59
C VAL A 377 17.40 0.77 -3.39
N ASP A 378 16.11 0.95 -3.65
CA ASP A 378 15.10 1.13 -2.62
C ASP A 378 14.44 -0.20 -2.23
N SER A 379 13.95 -0.93 -3.23
CA SER A 379 13.42 -2.29 -3.04
C SER A 379 13.65 -3.14 -4.27
N LEU A 380 13.67 -4.46 -4.09
CA LEU A 380 13.92 -5.45 -5.13
C LEU A 380 12.74 -6.41 -5.26
N ARG A 381 12.44 -6.82 -6.50
CA ARG A 381 11.44 -7.84 -6.77
C ARG A 381 12.01 -9.22 -6.49
N PRO A 382 11.40 -10.02 -5.61
CA PRO A 382 11.83 -11.41 -5.39
C PRO A 382 11.82 -12.20 -6.70
N GLY A 383 12.94 -12.88 -7.01
CA GLY A 383 13.14 -13.58 -8.30
C GLY A 383 13.24 -12.65 -9.52
N GLY A 384 13.37 -11.34 -9.32
CA GLY A 384 13.59 -10.37 -10.37
C GLY A 384 15.07 -10.30 -10.81
N PRO A 385 15.34 -9.68 -11.98
CA PRO A 385 16.69 -9.63 -12.56
C PRO A 385 17.79 -9.17 -11.60
N SER A 386 17.53 -8.09 -10.86
CA SER A 386 18.50 -7.50 -9.94
C SER A 386 18.70 -8.30 -8.66
N ALA A 387 17.64 -8.97 -8.18
CA ALA A 387 17.72 -9.86 -7.02
C ALA A 387 18.43 -11.18 -7.36
N GLU A 388 18.32 -11.67 -8.60
CA GLU A 388 18.98 -12.90 -9.06
C GLU A 388 20.39 -12.68 -9.61
N ALA A 389 20.81 -11.42 -9.73
CA ALA A 389 22.10 -11.00 -10.25
C ALA A 389 23.27 -11.68 -9.51
N LYS A 390 24.46 -11.64 -10.12
CA LYS A 390 25.67 -12.30 -9.58
C LYS A 390 26.79 -11.29 -9.40
N PRO A 391 27.16 -10.93 -8.14
CA PRO A 391 26.39 -11.08 -6.90
C PRO A 391 25.06 -10.30 -6.94
N ALA A 392 24.10 -10.69 -6.11
CA ALA A 392 22.78 -10.05 -6.07
C ALA A 392 22.90 -8.61 -5.55
N LEU A 393 22.10 -7.71 -6.14
CA LEU A 393 21.87 -6.38 -5.55
C LEU A 393 20.99 -6.54 -4.28
N MET A 394 21.09 -5.56 -3.38
CA MET A 394 20.36 -5.50 -2.11
C MET A 394 19.80 -4.10 -1.89
N ASP A 395 18.76 -4.00 -1.05
CA ASP A 395 18.22 -2.73 -0.60
C ASP A 395 19.33 -1.90 0.07
N GLY A 396 19.41 -0.61 -0.27
CA GLY A 396 20.46 0.30 0.18
C GLY A 396 21.77 0.24 -0.63
N ASP A 397 21.94 -0.68 -1.57
CA ASP A 397 23.06 -0.62 -2.53
C ASP A 397 22.97 0.66 -3.37
N ILE A 398 24.12 1.23 -3.74
CA ILE A 398 24.17 2.45 -4.55
C ILE A 398 24.77 2.13 -5.90
N ILE A 399 23.95 2.16 -6.95
CA ILE A 399 24.37 1.96 -8.34
C ILE A 399 25.18 3.19 -8.77
N LEU A 400 26.42 2.95 -9.22
CA LEU A 400 27.37 3.98 -9.65
C LEU A 400 27.59 3.95 -11.17
N THR A 401 27.59 2.75 -11.77
CA THR A 401 27.79 2.59 -13.21
C THR A 401 26.90 1.50 -13.77
N VAL A 402 26.49 1.65 -15.04
CA VAL A 402 25.75 0.65 -15.80
C VAL A 402 26.37 0.55 -17.19
N ALA A 403 26.73 -0.66 -17.60
CA ALA A 403 27.46 -0.92 -18.85
C ALA A 403 28.73 -0.05 -19.00
N GLY A 404 29.46 0.17 -17.91
CA GLY A 404 30.67 1.01 -17.87
C GLY A 404 30.39 2.53 -17.92
N ARG A 405 29.13 2.96 -18.00
CA ARG A 405 28.74 4.38 -18.02
C ARG A 405 28.42 4.85 -16.60
N PRO A 406 28.92 6.02 -16.15
CA PRO A 406 28.53 6.60 -14.87
C PRO A 406 27.03 6.91 -14.80
N VAL A 407 26.44 6.65 -13.65
CA VAL A 407 25.04 6.94 -13.35
C VAL A 407 25.00 7.90 -12.17
N ALA A 408 24.75 9.18 -12.45
CA ALA A 408 24.75 10.21 -11.41
C ALA A 408 23.44 10.26 -10.61
N ASN A 409 22.31 9.85 -11.20
CA ASN A 409 20.98 9.91 -10.62
C ASN A 409 20.00 8.97 -11.34
N ALA A 410 18.78 8.82 -10.82
CA ALA A 410 17.75 7.91 -11.31
C ALA A 410 17.31 8.24 -12.74
N ALA A 411 17.34 9.53 -13.13
CA ALA A 411 17.03 9.92 -14.50
C ALA A 411 18.09 9.40 -15.49
N ALA A 412 19.37 9.50 -15.12
CA ALA A 412 20.47 8.91 -15.89
C ALA A 412 20.36 7.38 -15.95
N LEU A 413 20.03 6.71 -14.83
CA LEU A 413 19.82 5.26 -14.81
C LEU A 413 18.72 4.82 -15.77
N ARG A 414 17.57 5.51 -15.72
CA ARG A 414 16.43 5.25 -16.59
C ARG A 414 16.76 5.49 -18.05
N GLN A 415 17.51 6.55 -18.36
CA GLN A 415 17.95 6.83 -19.72
C GLN A 415 18.88 5.72 -20.25
N VAL A 416 19.93 5.36 -19.49
CA VAL A 416 20.86 4.28 -19.88
C VAL A 416 20.11 2.97 -20.07
N SER A 417 19.15 2.67 -19.20
CA SER A 417 18.32 1.48 -19.30
C SER A 417 17.53 1.43 -20.61
N ARG A 418 16.86 2.53 -21.00
CA ARG A 418 16.11 2.58 -22.26
C ARG A 418 17.01 2.38 -23.48
N GLU A 419 18.16 3.03 -23.49
CA GLU A 419 19.14 2.90 -24.58
C GLU A 419 19.68 1.46 -24.71
N LEU A 420 19.89 0.76 -23.60
CA LEU A 420 20.37 -0.64 -23.60
C LEU A 420 19.31 -1.64 -24.06
N LEU A 421 18.04 -1.38 -23.74
CA LEU A 421 16.92 -2.28 -24.02
C LEU A 421 16.22 -2.00 -25.34
N GLN A 422 16.59 -0.92 -26.02
CA GLN A 422 16.04 -0.59 -27.33
C GLN A 422 16.25 -1.75 -28.31
N ASP A 423 15.16 -2.17 -28.96
CA ASP A 423 15.11 -3.26 -29.95
C ASP A 423 15.50 -4.67 -29.43
N LYS A 424 15.58 -4.85 -28.11
CA LYS A 424 15.90 -6.15 -27.49
C LYS A 424 14.65 -6.99 -27.26
N THR A 425 14.70 -8.26 -27.67
CA THR A 425 13.61 -9.25 -27.48
C THR A 425 13.91 -10.27 -26.39
N GLU A 426 15.14 -10.30 -25.87
CA GLU A 426 15.60 -11.24 -24.83
C GLU A 426 16.38 -10.49 -23.73
N PRO A 427 16.45 -11.03 -22.49
CA PRO A 427 17.26 -10.46 -21.42
C PRO A 427 18.77 -10.48 -21.68
N GLU A 428 19.38 -9.30 -21.65
CA GLU A 428 20.80 -9.05 -21.89
C GLU A 428 21.59 -8.96 -20.57
N PRO A 429 22.78 -9.56 -20.47
CA PRO A 429 23.64 -9.40 -19.31
C PRO A 429 24.28 -7.99 -19.30
N VAL A 430 23.95 -7.20 -18.29
CA VAL A 430 24.45 -5.83 -18.10
C VAL A 430 25.36 -5.79 -16.87
N LEU A 431 26.58 -5.28 -17.06
CA LEU A 431 27.52 -5.05 -15.96
C LEU A 431 27.10 -3.81 -15.17
N VAL A 432 26.95 -3.96 -13.86
CA VAL A 432 26.56 -2.90 -12.92
C VAL A 432 27.66 -2.72 -11.89
N GLY A 433 28.23 -1.53 -11.80
CA GLY A 433 29.09 -1.16 -10.67
C GLY A 433 28.26 -0.49 -9.58
N PHE A 434 28.40 -0.97 -8.35
CA PHE A 434 27.63 -0.48 -7.20
C PHE A 434 28.49 -0.41 -5.94
N ALA A 435 28.04 0.37 -4.96
CA ALA A 435 28.64 0.45 -3.64
C ALA A 435 27.73 -0.20 -2.60
N ARG A 436 28.34 -1.00 -1.70
CA ARG A 436 27.71 -1.58 -0.53
C ARG A 436 28.54 -1.24 0.70
N GLY A 437 28.02 -0.34 1.53
CA GLY A 437 28.82 0.30 2.58
C GLY A 437 30.04 1.01 1.98
N SER A 438 31.24 0.64 2.42
CA SER A 438 32.51 1.18 1.90
C SER A 438 33.11 0.41 0.72
N SER A 439 32.49 -0.71 0.32
CA SER A 439 33.00 -1.56 -0.77
C SER A 439 32.41 -1.15 -2.11
N GLN A 440 33.24 -1.07 -3.15
CA GLN A 440 32.79 -0.98 -4.54
C GLN A 440 32.86 -2.36 -5.18
N MET A 441 31.78 -2.75 -5.84
CA MET A 441 31.55 -4.10 -6.36
C MET A 441 31.01 -4.04 -7.78
N LEU A 442 31.12 -5.15 -8.50
CA LEU A 442 30.49 -5.36 -9.80
C LEU A 442 29.46 -6.48 -9.68
N SER A 443 28.35 -6.34 -10.39
CA SER A 443 27.32 -7.35 -10.58
C SER A 443 26.96 -7.49 -12.06
N VAL A 444 26.54 -8.68 -12.48
CA VAL A 444 25.93 -8.89 -13.78
C VAL A 444 24.42 -9.12 -13.60
N VAL A 445 23.63 -8.19 -14.13
CA VAL A 445 22.16 -8.20 -14.08
C VAL A 445 21.63 -8.56 -15.46
N ARG A 446 20.72 -9.54 -15.57
CA ARG A 446 20.10 -9.91 -16.86
C ARG A 446 18.84 -9.10 -17.11
N VAL A 447 18.98 -7.95 -17.76
CA VAL A 447 17.91 -6.95 -17.93
C VAL A 447 17.22 -7.15 -19.27
N GLY A 448 15.88 -7.17 -19.28
CA GLY A 448 15.10 -7.23 -20.52
C GLY A 448 13.69 -7.78 -20.31
N PRO A 449 12.94 -8.04 -21.40
CA PRO A 449 11.57 -8.51 -21.33
C PRO A 449 11.49 -9.91 -20.67
N GLU A 450 10.50 -10.11 -19.78
CA GLU A 450 10.19 -11.44 -19.24
C GLU A 450 9.78 -12.37 -20.38
N VAL A 451 10.52 -13.47 -20.56
CA VAL A 451 10.18 -14.53 -21.52
C VAL A 451 9.30 -15.56 -20.80
N ASP A 452 8.08 -15.75 -21.29
CA ASP A 452 7.21 -16.83 -20.81
C ASP A 452 7.96 -18.17 -21.00
N PRO A 453 8.15 -18.99 -19.95
CA PRO A 453 8.82 -20.27 -20.12
C PRO A 453 8.03 -21.12 -21.11
N ALA A 454 8.72 -21.67 -22.11
CA ALA A 454 8.12 -22.59 -23.07
C ALA A 454 7.48 -23.76 -22.32
N ILE A 455 6.18 -23.99 -22.55
CA ILE A 455 5.47 -25.16 -22.01
C ILE A 455 6.16 -26.40 -22.59
N ALA A 456 6.73 -27.24 -21.73
CA ALA A 456 7.37 -28.47 -22.17
C ALA A 456 6.34 -29.34 -22.93
N PRO A 457 6.70 -29.92 -24.08
CA PRO A 457 5.78 -30.77 -24.84
C PRO A 457 5.35 -31.98 -24.01
N ARG A 458 4.04 -32.20 -23.95
CA ARG A 458 3.41 -33.25 -23.15
C ARG A 458 3.33 -34.55 -23.93
N ALA A 459 3.65 -35.68 -23.28
CA ALA A 459 3.32 -37.00 -23.80
C ALA A 459 1.82 -37.28 -23.57
N PRO A 460 1.02 -37.53 -24.62
CA PRO A 460 -0.41 -37.77 -24.48
C PRO A 460 -0.65 -39.06 -23.69
N LYS A 461 -1.54 -39.00 -22.70
CA LYS A 461 -1.91 -40.16 -21.86
C LYS A 461 -3.36 -40.55 -22.13
N PRO A 462 -3.69 -41.84 -22.27
CA PRO A 462 -5.06 -42.31 -22.44
C PRO A 462 -5.88 -42.11 -21.16
N TRP A 463 -7.17 -41.84 -21.34
CA TRP A 463 -8.10 -41.47 -20.29
C TRP A 463 -9.49 -42.04 -20.54
N ALA A 464 -10.05 -42.64 -19.49
CA ALA A 464 -11.39 -43.21 -19.54
C ALA A 464 -12.51 -42.21 -19.21
N GLY A 465 -12.24 -41.11 -18.49
CA GLY A 465 -13.30 -40.18 -18.09
C GLY A 465 -14.11 -40.60 -16.85
N VAL A 466 -13.55 -41.47 -16.01
CA VAL A 466 -14.20 -41.96 -14.78
C VAL A 466 -13.28 -41.87 -13.58
N SER A 467 -13.86 -41.64 -12.40
CA SER A 467 -13.20 -41.88 -11.12
C SER A 467 -13.61 -43.26 -10.62
N THR A 468 -12.66 -43.99 -10.04
CA THR A 468 -12.88 -45.37 -9.62
C THR A 468 -12.43 -45.62 -8.19
N GLN A 469 -13.08 -46.59 -7.55
CA GLN A 469 -12.69 -47.14 -6.25
C GLN A 469 -12.35 -48.61 -6.43
N VAL A 470 -11.30 -49.10 -5.77
CA VAL A 470 -10.96 -50.53 -5.81
C VAL A 470 -12.10 -51.36 -5.22
N LEU A 471 -12.46 -52.44 -5.92
CA LEU A 471 -13.33 -53.47 -5.40
C LEU A 471 -12.54 -54.36 -4.43
N THR A 472 -12.41 -53.93 -3.17
CA THR A 472 -11.69 -54.71 -2.17
C THR A 472 -12.37 -56.04 -1.90
N ALA A 473 -11.64 -57.02 -1.36
CA ALA A 473 -12.22 -58.33 -1.03
C ALA A 473 -13.44 -58.23 -0.10
N GLU A 474 -13.44 -57.28 0.83
CA GLU A 474 -14.55 -57.02 1.75
C GLU A 474 -15.76 -56.41 1.03
N ILE A 475 -15.54 -55.41 0.17
CA ILE A 475 -16.61 -54.81 -0.64
C ILE A 475 -17.19 -55.85 -1.61
N ALA A 476 -16.35 -56.65 -2.27
CA ALA A 476 -16.78 -57.74 -3.15
C ALA A 476 -17.65 -58.76 -2.41
N LYS A 477 -17.27 -59.14 -1.18
CA LYS A 477 -18.05 -60.06 -0.35
C LYS A 477 -19.41 -59.46 0.05
N ALA A 478 -19.42 -58.19 0.47
CA ALA A 478 -20.65 -57.49 0.85
C ALA A 478 -21.63 -57.32 -0.31
N LEU A 479 -21.12 -57.17 -1.54
CA LEU A 479 -21.92 -57.08 -2.76
C LEU A 479 -22.27 -58.45 -3.38
N ASN A 480 -21.99 -59.56 -2.70
CA ASN A 480 -22.18 -60.94 -3.21
C ASN A 480 -21.39 -61.26 -4.50
N LEU A 481 -20.26 -60.59 -4.72
CA LEU A 481 -19.37 -60.76 -5.88
C LEU A 481 -18.12 -61.56 -5.51
N LYS A 482 -18.26 -62.59 -4.67
CA LYS A 482 -17.14 -63.36 -4.12
C LYS A 482 -16.16 -63.80 -5.21
N GLY A 483 -14.89 -63.48 -5.03
CA GLY A 483 -13.81 -63.82 -5.95
C GLY A 483 -13.61 -62.87 -7.13
N LYS A 484 -14.48 -61.88 -7.35
CA LYS A 484 -14.26 -60.88 -8.42
C LYS A 484 -13.22 -59.84 -8.00
N ALA A 485 -12.43 -59.38 -8.97
CA ALA A 485 -11.49 -58.26 -8.85
C ALA A 485 -11.93 -57.18 -9.82
N GLY A 486 -11.58 -55.93 -9.54
CA GLY A 486 -11.90 -54.83 -10.43
C GLY A 486 -12.05 -53.50 -9.70
N VAL A 487 -12.71 -52.57 -10.38
CA VAL A 487 -12.95 -51.23 -9.83
C VAL A 487 -14.41 -50.83 -10.00
N ARG A 488 -14.95 -50.11 -9.02
CA ARG A 488 -16.30 -49.54 -9.05
C ARG A 488 -16.21 -48.08 -9.51
N ILE A 489 -17.03 -47.68 -10.47
CA ILE A 489 -17.15 -46.29 -10.89
C ILE A 489 -17.79 -45.48 -9.76
N THR A 490 -17.07 -44.48 -9.26
CA THR A 490 -17.55 -43.53 -8.25
C THR A 490 -18.02 -42.23 -8.87
N GLN A 491 -17.51 -41.88 -10.05
CA GLN A 491 -17.91 -40.69 -10.80
C GLN A 491 -17.72 -40.93 -12.29
N VAL A 492 -18.69 -40.48 -13.08
CA VAL A 492 -18.54 -40.33 -14.54
C VAL A 492 -18.39 -38.85 -14.81
N LEU A 493 -17.33 -38.46 -15.51
CA LEU A 493 -17.00 -37.06 -15.71
C LEU A 493 -17.82 -36.49 -16.89
N PRO A 494 -18.41 -35.28 -16.77
CA PRO A 494 -19.30 -34.72 -17.81
C PRO A 494 -18.62 -34.56 -19.17
N SER A 495 -19.35 -34.84 -20.25
CA SER A 495 -18.87 -34.79 -21.65
C SER A 495 -17.69 -35.71 -21.97
N SER A 496 -17.32 -36.60 -21.06
CA SER A 496 -16.27 -37.60 -21.30
C SER A 496 -16.75 -38.72 -22.22
N ASN A 497 -15.81 -39.49 -22.77
CA ASN A 497 -16.16 -40.66 -23.58
C ASN A 497 -16.82 -41.76 -22.75
N ALA A 498 -16.58 -41.84 -21.44
CA ALA A 498 -17.31 -42.74 -20.55
C ALA A 498 -18.80 -42.39 -20.45
N GLU A 499 -19.13 -41.10 -20.36
CA GLU A 499 -20.53 -40.66 -20.36
C GLU A 499 -21.21 -41.02 -21.69
N LYS A 500 -20.54 -40.75 -22.82
CA LYS A 500 -21.02 -41.10 -24.17
C LYS A 500 -21.17 -42.61 -24.36
N ALA A 501 -20.27 -43.41 -23.78
CA ALA A 501 -20.33 -44.88 -23.77
C ALA A 501 -21.40 -45.44 -22.84
N GLY A 502 -22.09 -44.60 -22.07
CA GLY A 502 -23.20 -45.00 -21.20
C GLY A 502 -22.77 -45.67 -19.89
N LEU A 503 -21.52 -45.45 -19.45
CA LEU A 503 -21.06 -45.83 -18.12
C LEU A 503 -21.79 -45.00 -17.06
N LYS A 504 -22.03 -45.59 -15.89
CA LYS A 504 -22.79 -44.98 -14.79
C LYS A 504 -22.07 -45.13 -13.46
N VAL A 505 -22.33 -44.20 -12.54
CA VAL A 505 -21.90 -44.33 -11.14
C VAL A 505 -22.50 -45.62 -10.55
N GLY A 506 -21.64 -46.46 -9.96
CA GLY A 506 -22.01 -47.76 -9.42
C GLY A 506 -21.64 -48.96 -10.28
N ASP A 507 -21.38 -48.76 -11.58
CA ASP A 507 -20.89 -49.80 -12.48
C ASP A 507 -19.59 -50.42 -11.96
N LEU A 508 -19.46 -51.74 -12.09
CA LEU A 508 -18.29 -52.50 -11.68
C LEU A 508 -17.53 -53.00 -12.91
N LEU A 509 -16.33 -52.46 -13.12
CA LEU A 509 -15.44 -52.83 -14.21
C LEU A 509 -14.58 -54.01 -13.75
N VAL A 510 -14.79 -55.18 -14.37
CA VAL A 510 -14.11 -56.43 -13.99
C VAL A 510 -13.07 -56.89 -15.00
N LYS A 511 -13.22 -56.53 -16.28
CA LYS A 511 -12.23 -56.79 -17.32
C LYS A 511 -12.05 -55.62 -18.28
N LEU A 512 -10.85 -55.55 -18.86
CA LEU A 512 -10.44 -54.67 -19.94
C LEU A 512 -9.86 -55.55 -21.07
N ASP A 513 -10.47 -55.54 -22.25
CA ASP A 513 -10.16 -56.42 -23.40
C ASP A 513 -9.99 -57.89 -23.01
N GLY A 514 -10.93 -58.40 -22.22
CA GLY A 514 -10.92 -59.79 -21.75
C GLY A 514 -9.89 -60.09 -20.65
N LYS A 515 -8.99 -59.15 -20.29
CA LYS A 515 -8.07 -59.28 -19.15
C LYS A 515 -8.73 -58.81 -17.87
N VAL A 516 -8.61 -59.59 -16.80
CA VAL A 516 -9.13 -59.21 -15.47
C VAL A 516 -8.41 -57.97 -14.97
N ILE A 517 -9.14 -56.99 -14.45
CA ILE A 517 -8.57 -55.83 -13.76
C ILE A 517 -8.16 -56.29 -12.34
N PRO A 518 -6.86 -56.46 -12.03
CA PRO A 518 -6.43 -57.18 -10.84
C PRO A 518 -6.40 -56.30 -9.58
N ALA A 519 -7.42 -55.44 -9.40
CA ALA A 519 -7.54 -54.58 -8.23
C ALA A 519 -8.39 -55.25 -7.14
N ARG A 520 -7.79 -55.52 -5.98
CA ARG A 520 -8.42 -56.24 -4.85
C ARG A 520 -8.07 -55.66 -3.48
N ARG A 521 -7.07 -54.80 -3.39
CA ARG A 521 -6.59 -54.18 -2.15
C ARG A 521 -6.65 -52.66 -2.26
N PRO A 522 -6.78 -51.93 -1.14
CA PRO A 522 -6.73 -50.47 -1.17
C PRO A 522 -5.52 -49.90 -1.92
N GLU A 523 -4.36 -50.57 -1.85
CA GLU A 523 -3.13 -50.18 -2.57
C GLU A 523 -3.24 -50.25 -4.11
N ASP A 524 -4.24 -50.97 -4.65
CA ASP A 524 -4.42 -51.17 -6.10
C ASP A 524 -5.17 -50.02 -6.79
N SER A 525 -5.29 -48.84 -6.14
CA SER A 525 -6.10 -47.72 -6.63
C SER A 525 -5.69 -47.21 -8.02
N GLU A 526 -4.42 -47.37 -8.38
CA GLU A 526 -3.86 -46.95 -9.68
C GLU A 526 -3.91 -48.04 -10.75
N VAL A 527 -4.27 -49.29 -10.42
CA VAL A 527 -4.16 -50.43 -11.34
C VAL A 527 -4.97 -50.22 -12.62
N PHE A 528 -6.22 -49.74 -12.50
CA PHE A 528 -7.05 -49.48 -13.68
C PHE A 528 -6.46 -48.37 -14.57
N ALA A 529 -5.98 -47.28 -13.96
CA ALA A 529 -5.32 -46.21 -14.71
C ALA A 529 -4.01 -46.67 -15.35
N ALA A 530 -3.24 -47.55 -14.69
CA ALA A 530 -2.02 -48.12 -15.21
C ALA A 530 -2.28 -49.04 -16.42
N LEU A 531 -3.33 -49.88 -16.36
CA LEU A 531 -3.73 -50.73 -17.48
C LEU A 531 -4.11 -49.90 -18.70
N LEU A 532 -4.84 -48.79 -18.52
CA LEU A 532 -5.19 -47.90 -19.62
C LEU A 532 -3.95 -47.29 -20.30
N ARG A 533 -2.87 -47.02 -19.56
CA ARG A 533 -1.62 -46.43 -20.10
C ARG A 533 -0.88 -47.36 -21.08
N GLU A 534 -1.23 -48.64 -21.14
CA GLU A 534 -0.69 -49.58 -22.13
C GLU A 534 -1.28 -49.35 -23.54
N TYR A 535 -2.33 -48.55 -23.65
CA TYR A 535 -3.05 -48.30 -24.90
C TYR A 535 -2.69 -46.92 -25.49
N PRO A 536 -2.63 -46.79 -26.82
CA PRO A 536 -2.53 -45.49 -27.47
C PRO A 536 -3.78 -44.62 -27.22
N VAL A 537 -3.62 -43.31 -27.23
CA VAL A 537 -4.76 -42.38 -27.24
C VAL A 537 -5.57 -42.57 -28.53
N GLY A 538 -6.90 -42.54 -28.42
CA GLY A 538 -7.82 -42.68 -29.54
C GLY A 538 -8.17 -44.13 -29.92
N THR A 539 -7.70 -45.12 -29.16
CA THR A 539 -8.13 -46.51 -29.38
C THR A 539 -9.41 -46.85 -28.63
N ASP A 540 -10.18 -47.79 -29.17
CA ASP A 540 -11.31 -48.38 -28.48
C ASP A 540 -10.86 -49.57 -27.62
N VAL A 541 -11.42 -49.67 -26.41
CA VAL A 541 -11.22 -50.81 -25.50
C VAL A 541 -12.57 -51.39 -25.06
N ALA A 542 -12.64 -52.71 -24.93
CA ALA A 542 -13.83 -53.40 -24.43
C ALA A 542 -13.79 -53.53 -22.91
N LEU A 543 -14.83 -53.03 -22.23
CA LEU A 543 -15.01 -53.15 -20.79
C LEU A 543 -16.11 -54.17 -20.47
N ASP A 544 -15.77 -55.18 -19.66
CA ASP A 544 -16.77 -56.03 -19.03
C ASP A 544 -17.29 -55.32 -17.77
N VAL A 545 -18.54 -54.87 -17.82
CA VAL A 545 -19.22 -54.11 -16.77
C VAL A 545 -20.27 -54.97 -16.09
N LEU A 546 -20.34 -54.94 -14.76
CA LEU A 546 -21.47 -55.47 -14.00
C LEU A 546 -22.31 -54.32 -13.47
N ARG A 547 -23.59 -54.29 -13.86
CA ARG A 547 -24.59 -53.31 -13.42
C ARG A 547 -25.79 -54.06 -12.86
N ASP A 548 -26.13 -53.83 -11.60
CA ASP A 548 -27.24 -54.51 -10.91
C ASP A 548 -27.19 -56.05 -11.02
N GLY A 549 -25.98 -56.61 -11.05
CA GLY A 549 -25.74 -58.05 -11.20
C GLY A 549 -25.75 -58.58 -12.64
N GLN A 550 -26.15 -57.79 -13.63
CA GLN A 550 -26.14 -58.14 -15.04
C GLN A 550 -24.81 -57.79 -15.71
N ALA A 551 -24.31 -58.67 -16.57
CA ALA A 551 -23.10 -58.43 -17.36
C ALA A 551 -23.42 -57.62 -18.62
N LEU A 552 -22.66 -56.57 -18.86
CA LEU A 552 -22.73 -55.67 -20.00
C LEU A 552 -21.34 -55.56 -20.62
N ALA A 553 -21.24 -55.61 -21.94
CA ALA A 553 -20.02 -55.25 -22.66
C ALA A 553 -20.16 -53.80 -23.14
N VAL A 554 -19.21 -52.94 -22.78
CA VAL A 554 -19.20 -51.53 -23.17
C VAL A 554 -17.90 -51.23 -23.91
N THR A 555 -18.01 -50.74 -25.14
CA THR A 555 -16.85 -50.23 -25.89
C THR A 555 -16.59 -48.79 -25.47
N LEU A 556 -15.36 -48.51 -25.03
CA LEU A 556 -14.93 -47.18 -24.60
C LEU A 556 -13.83 -46.66 -25.52
N HIS A 557 -14.07 -45.51 -26.13
CA HIS A 557 -13.05 -44.77 -26.87
C HIS A 557 -12.15 -44.00 -25.91
N LEU A 558 -10.85 -44.29 -25.87
CA LEU A 558 -9.91 -43.63 -24.96
C LEU A 558 -9.55 -42.22 -25.46
N ALA A 559 -9.90 -41.20 -24.69
CA ALA A 559 -9.51 -39.83 -24.97
C ALA A 559 -8.12 -39.51 -24.39
N GLU A 560 -7.53 -38.39 -24.79
CA GLU A 560 -6.38 -37.85 -24.06
C GLU A 560 -6.84 -37.34 -22.69
N VAL A 561 -6.04 -37.59 -21.64
CA VAL A 561 -6.25 -36.97 -20.32
C VAL A 561 -6.24 -35.46 -20.51
N PRO A 562 -7.25 -34.70 -20.05
CA PRO A 562 -7.23 -33.24 -20.12
C PRO A 562 -5.96 -32.66 -19.50
N ALA A 563 -5.47 -31.53 -20.02
CA ALA A 563 -4.30 -30.87 -19.45
C ALA A 563 -4.63 -30.34 -18.04
N PRO A 564 -3.80 -30.64 -17.02
CA PRO A 564 -4.01 -30.12 -15.68
C PRO A 564 -3.80 -28.60 -15.65
N PRO A 565 -4.38 -27.89 -14.67
CA PRO A 565 -4.24 -26.44 -14.52
C PRO A 565 -2.83 -25.86 -14.63
N SER A 566 -1.82 -26.58 -14.14
CA SER A 566 -0.41 -26.16 -14.14
C SER A 566 0.24 -26.16 -15.52
N GLU A 567 -0.31 -26.89 -16.48
CA GLU A 567 0.21 -27.03 -17.84
C GLU A 567 -0.55 -26.15 -18.86
N LEU A 568 -1.61 -25.45 -18.42
CA LEU A 568 -2.41 -24.62 -19.31
C LEU A 568 -1.71 -23.29 -19.62
N PRO A 569 -1.82 -22.77 -20.85
CA PRO A 569 -1.23 -21.49 -21.22
C PRO A 569 -1.70 -20.38 -20.28
N THR A 570 -0.76 -19.49 -19.95
CA THR A 570 -0.97 -18.35 -19.06
C THR A 570 -0.66 -17.06 -19.81
N VAL A 571 -1.40 -16.00 -19.48
CA VAL A 571 -1.16 -14.63 -19.93
C VAL A 571 -0.98 -13.79 -18.67
N LYS A 572 0.16 -13.12 -18.58
CA LYS A 572 0.42 -12.08 -17.59
C LYS A 572 0.31 -10.73 -18.27
N ASP A 573 -0.43 -9.81 -17.65
CA ASP A 573 -0.53 -8.44 -18.10
C ASP A 573 -0.12 -7.50 -16.96
N ALA A 574 1.07 -6.92 -17.10
CA ALA A 574 1.61 -5.98 -16.11
C ALA A 574 0.88 -4.63 -16.12
N ARG A 575 0.21 -4.26 -17.23
CA ARG A 575 -0.51 -2.97 -17.34
C ARG A 575 -1.75 -2.99 -16.48
N PHE A 576 -2.54 -4.07 -16.57
CA PHE A 576 -3.71 -4.25 -15.72
C PHE A 576 -3.36 -4.90 -14.37
N GLY A 577 -2.16 -5.47 -14.20
CA GLY A 577 -1.71 -6.04 -12.93
C GLY A 577 -2.38 -7.37 -12.60
N PHE A 578 -2.54 -8.28 -13.57
CA PHE A 578 -3.08 -9.61 -13.30
C PHE A 578 -2.43 -10.70 -14.16
N SER A 579 -2.66 -11.94 -13.78
CA SER A 579 -2.36 -13.12 -14.58
C SER A 579 -3.62 -13.97 -14.71
N ALA A 580 -3.82 -14.53 -15.88
CA ALA A 580 -4.91 -15.45 -16.19
C ALA A 580 -4.37 -16.66 -16.94
N ARG A 581 -5.03 -17.80 -16.81
CA ARG A 581 -4.72 -19.00 -17.59
C ARG A 581 -5.96 -19.51 -18.31
N GLN A 582 -5.76 -20.45 -19.23
CA GLN A 582 -6.88 -21.05 -19.94
C GLN A 582 -7.84 -21.73 -18.96
N LEU A 583 -9.14 -21.62 -19.20
CA LEU A 583 -10.13 -22.38 -18.45
C LEU A 583 -10.07 -23.86 -18.86
N GLY A 584 -9.55 -24.71 -17.97
CA GLY A 584 -9.34 -26.14 -18.22
C GLY A 584 -10.60 -26.99 -18.00
N TYR A 585 -10.54 -28.25 -18.41
CA TYR A 585 -11.61 -29.22 -18.15
C TYR A 585 -11.86 -29.39 -16.65
N ASP A 586 -10.80 -29.58 -15.85
CA ASP A 586 -10.89 -29.77 -14.40
C ASP A 586 -11.52 -28.56 -13.70
N ASP A 587 -11.24 -27.34 -14.17
CA ASP A 587 -11.86 -26.13 -13.62
C ASP A 587 -13.37 -26.14 -13.81
N LYS A 588 -13.82 -26.59 -14.98
CA LYS A 588 -15.24 -26.64 -15.35
C LYS A 588 -15.98 -27.66 -14.50
N VAL A 589 -15.39 -28.84 -14.32
CA VAL A 589 -15.94 -29.90 -13.48
C VAL A 589 -15.99 -29.46 -12.01
N GLN A 590 -14.89 -28.94 -11.45
CA GLN A 590 -14.83 -28.50 -10.05
C GLN A 590 -15.82 -27.37 -9.76
N ARG A 591 -15.99 -26.44 -10.71
CA ARG A 591 -16.91 -25.29 -10.57
C ARG A 591 -18.34 -25.61 -11.01
N LYS A 592 -18.60 -26.83 -11.49
CA LYS A 592 -19.91 -27.28 -12.00
C LYS A 592 -20.47 -26.34 -13.07
N VAL A 593 -19.62 -25.85 -13.95
CA VAL A 593 -20.02 -25.08 -15.13
C VAL A 593 -20.04 -25.98 -16.37
N SER A 594 -20.75 -25.56 -17.42
CA SER A 594 -20.80 -26.31 -18.68
C SER A 594 -19.39 -26.58 -19.21
N THR A 595 -19.16 -27.79 -19.73
CA THR A 595 -17.91 -28.17 -20.40
C THR A 595 -17.63 -27.32 -21.65
N GLU A 596 -18.69 -26.77 -22.25
CA GLU A 596 -18.64 -25.82 -23.38
C GLU A 596 -18.31 -24.38 -22.95
N THR A 597 -18.24 -24.10 -21.64
CA THR A 597 -17.90 -22.74 -21.15
C THR A 597 -16.51 -22.36 -21.65
N GLN A 598 -16.42 -21.23 -22.35
CA GLN A 598 -15.17 -20.65 -22.83
C GLN A 598 -14.73 -19.51 -21.92
N GLY A 599 -13.45 -19.17 -21.98
CA GLY A 599 -12.87 -18.09 -21.20
C GLY A 599 -11.52 -18.41 -20.59
N VAL A 600 -11.06 -17.48 -19.78
CA VAL A 600 -9.80 -17.55 -19.04
C VAL A 600 -10.09 -17.33 -17.57
N ILE A 601 -9.36 -18.04 -16.71
CA ILE A 601 -9.48 -17.90 -15.27
C ILE A 601 -8.35 -17.06 -14.72
N VAL A 602 -8.68 -16.03 -13.96
CA VAL A 602 -7.71 -15.19 -13.26
C VAL A 602 -7.02 -16.01 -12.19
N THR A 603 -5.69 -16.11 -12.26
CA THR A 603 -4.88 -16.88 -11.31
C THR A 603 -4.31 -15.98 -10.23
N LYS A 604 -3.86 -14.78 -10.59
CA LYS A 604 -3.25 -13.81 -9.69
C LYS A 604 -3.73 -12.40 -10.04
N VAL A 605 -3.98 -11.61 -9.02
CA VAL A 605 -4.20 -10.17 -9.13
C VAL A 605 -3.11 -9.51 -8.29
N GLU A 606 -2.34 -8.60 -8.92
CA GLU A 606 -1.33 -7.81 -8.24
C GLU A 606 -2.04 -6.82 -7.32
N ARG A 607 -1.67 -6.80 -6.03
CA ARG A 607 -2.29 -5.93 -5.05
C ARG A 607 -2.17 -4.48 -5.51
N SER A 608 -3.30 -3.78 -5.42
CA SER A 608 -3.46 -2.39 -5.83
C SER A 608 -3.16 -2.09 -7.31
N GLY A 609 -2.95 -3.10 -8.15
CA GLY A 609 -2.96 -2.90 -9.59
C GLY A 609 -4.37 -2.53 -10.07
N TRP A 610 -4.50 -2.10 -11.33
CA TRP A 610 -5.81 -1.76 -11.90
C TRP A 610 -6.84 -2.91 -11.77
N ALA A 611 -6.39 -4.16 -11.95
CA ALA A 611 -7.11 -5.39 -11.62
C ALA A 611 -7.75 -5.35 -10.23
N ASP A 612 -6.95 -5.08 -9.20
CA ASP A 612 -7.41 -5.09 -7.80
C ASP A 612 -8.34 -3.91 -7.50
N LEU A 613 -7.98 -2.71 -7.97
CA LEU A 613 -8.75 -1.47 -7.75
C LEU A 613 -10.15 -1.54 -8.38
N SER A 614 -10.28 -2.18 -9.54
CA SER A 614 -11.57 -2.43 -10.20
C SER A 614 -12.30 -3.67 -9.67
N GLY A 615 -11.74 -4.35 -8.66
CA GLY A 615 -12.37 -5.45 -7.96
C GLY A 615 -12.25 -6.82 -8.66
N LEU A 616 -11.33 -7.00 -9.61
CA LEU A 616 -10.99 -8.30 -10.19
C LEU A 616 -10.34 -9.18 -9.12
N ARG A 617 -10.67 -10.47 -9.10
CA ARG A 617 -10.15 -11.40 -8.08
C ARG A 617 -9.61 -12.67 -8.70
N SER A 618 -8.66 -13.29 -8.00
CA SER A 618 -8.26 -14.66 -8.31
C SER A 618 -9.48 -15.59 -8.26
N GLY A 619 -9.62 -16.42 -9.29
CA GLY A 619 -10.76 -17.32 -9.49
C GLY A 619 -11.89 -16.77 -10.37
N ASP A 620 -11.87 -15.47 -10.71
CA ASP A 620 -12.82 -14.90 -11.67
C ASP A 620 -12.58 -15.50 -13.07
N ILE A 621 -13.67 -15.82 -13.78
CA ILE A 621 -13.60 -16.25 -15.19
C ILE A 621 -13.94 -15.06 -16.07
N VAL A 622 -12.99 -14.59 -16.87
CA VAL A 622 -13.20 -13.52 -17.86
C VAL A 622 -13.70 -14.14 -19.16
N TYR A 623 -14.83 -13.63 -19.66
CA TYR A 623 -15.44 -14.11 -20.91
C TYR A 623 -15.73 -13.00 -21.92
N THR A 624 -15.74 -11.72 -21.52
CA THR A 624 -15.64 -10.60 -22.47
C THR A 624 -14.82 -9.44 -21.93
N ILE A 625 -14.24 -8.66 -22.85
CA ILE A 625 -13.57 -7.39 -22.59
C ILE A 625 -14.13 -6.37 -23.60
N ASN A 626 -14.73 -5.28 -23.12
CA ASN A 626 -15.43 -4.29 -23.95
C ASN A 626 -16.44 -4.92 -24.94
N GLY A 627 -17.13 -5.97 -24.50
CA GLY A 627 -18.06 -6.75 -25.32
C GLY A 627 -17.40 -7.71 -26.33
N THR A 628 -16.08 -7.69 -26.48
CA THR A 628 -15.34 -8.65 -27.31
C THR A 628 -15.20 -9.98 -26.56
N PRO A 629 -15.62 -11.12 -27.15
CA PRO A 629 -15.46 -12.43 -26.53
C PRO A 629 -14.01 -12.77 -26.21
N VAL A 630 -13.78 -13.27 -25.00
CA VAL A 630 -12.52 -13.90 -24.58
C VAL A 630 -12.81 -15.37 -24.40
N THR A 631 -12.32 -16.20 -25.31
CA THR A 631 -12.59 -17.64 -25.34
C THR A 631 -11.41 -18.46 -24.81
N ASP A 632 -10.21 -17.89 -24.88
CA ASP A 632 -8.93 -18.51 -24.53
C ASP A 632 -7.85 -17.43 -24.26
N ASN A 633 -6.60 -17.86 -24.07
CA ASN A 633 -5.48 -16.94 -23.85
C ASN A 633 -5.09 -16.12 -25.09
N LEU A 634 -5.31 -16.64 -26.30
CA LEU A 634 -4.94 -15.93 -27.53
C LEU A 634 -5.86 -14.73 -27.74
N THR A 635 -7.15 -14.95 -27.58
CA THR A 635 -8.19 -13.91 -27.60
C THR A 635 -8.01 -12.91 -26.45
N LEU A 636 -7.66 -13.38 -25.24
CA LEU A 636 -7.29 -12.48 -24.13
C LEU A 636 -6.09 -11.59 -24.51
N ARG A 637 -4.99 -12.19 -24.98
CA ARG A 637 -3.76 -11.46 -25.34
C ARG A 637 -4.02 -10.46 -26.46
N ALA A 638 -4.81 -10.84 -27.47
CA ALA A 638 -5.21 -9.96 -28.56
C ALA A 638 -6.04 -8.78 -28.05
N ALA A 639 -7.05 -9.03 -27.21
CA ALA A 639 -7.88 -7.98 -26.63
C ALA A 639 -7.06 -6.98 -25.80
N LEU A 640 -6.17 -7.48 -24.92
CA LEU A 640 -5.28 -6.64 -24.12
C LEU A 640 -4.31 -5.82 -24.97
N THR A 641 -3.80 -6.40 -26.05
CA THR A 641 -2.93 -5.71 -27.02
C THR A 641 -3.69 -4.59 -27.74
N GLN A 642 -4.92 -4.84 -28.15
CA GLN A 642 -5.78 -3.84 -28.79
C GLN A 642 -6.12 -2.70 -27.83
N LEU A 643 -6.41 -2.99 -26.56
CA LEU A 643 -6.64 -1.97 -25.54
C LEU A 643 -5.44 -1.04 -25.38
N ALA A 644 -4.23 -1.59 -25.34
CA ALA A 644 -3.02 -0.78 -25.20
C ALA A 644 -2.70 0.07 -26.43
N ALA A 645 -3.13 -0.35 -27.62
CA ALA A 645 -3.03 0.46 -28.82
C ALA A 645 -4.10 1.58 -28.85
N ALA A 646 -5.34 1.25 -28.50
CA ALA A 646 -6.48 2.17 -28.57
C ALA A 646 -6.52 3.16 -27.39
N LYS A 647 -5.91 2.81 -26.26
CA LYS A 647 -5.87 3.60 -25.01
C LYS A 647 -7.23 4.17 -24.59
N PRO A 648 -8.30 3.35 -24.53
CA PRO A 648 -9.62 3.85 -24.16
C PRO A 648 -9.64 4.30 -22.70
N ARG A 649 -10.36 5.38 -22.40
CA ARG A 649 -10.50 5.88 -21.03
C ARG A 649 -11.15 4.85 -20.08
N HIS A 650 -12.12 4.09 -20.59
CA HIS A 650 -12.86 3.08 -19.83
C HIS A 650 -12.70 1.71 -20.49
N VAL A 651 -12.47 0.69 -19.66
CA VAL A 651 -12.40 -0.72 -20.07
C VAL A 651 -13.33 -1.52 -19.17
N VAL A 652 -14.15 -2.40 -19.73
CA VAL A 652 -15.11 -3.20 -18.97
C VAL A 652 -14.82 -4.68 -19.17
N PHE A 653 -14.52 -5.39 -18.09
CA PHE A 653 -14.44 -6.84 -18.11
C PHE A 653 -15.76 -7.41 -17.60
N GLN A 654 -16.31 -8.37 -18.35
CA GLN A 654 -17.37 -9.21 -17.80
C GLN A 654 -16.76 -10.47 -17.24
N VAL A 655 -17.01 -10.68 -15.95
CA VAL A 655 -16.45 -11.80 -15.21
C VAL A 655 -17.54 -12.61 -14.55
N ARG A 656 -17.29 -13.91 -14.40
CA ARG A 656 -18.12 -14.80 -13.61
C ARG A 656 -17.37 -15.14 -12.33
N ARG A 657 -17.98 -14.78 -11.20
CA ARG A 657 -17.49 -15.07 -9.86
C ARG A 657 -18.44 -16.06 -9.21
N SER A 658 -17.98 -17.30 -9.06
CA SER A 658 -18.83 -18.39 -8.57
C SER A 658 -20.10 -18.50 -9.44
N ILE A 659 -21.27 -18.29 -8.87
CA ILE A 659 -22.57 -18.38 -9.56
C ILE A 659 -23.03 -17.07 -10.21
N SER A 660 -22.40 -15.94 -9.90
CA SER A 660 -22.87 -14.60 -10.34
C SER A 660 -21.95 -14.01 -11.41
N GLY A 661 -22.54 -13.28 -12.35
CA GLY A 661 -21.81 -12.39 -13.26
C GLY A 661 -21.53 -11.04 -12.59
N ALA A 662 -20.45 -10.38 -13.00
CA ALA A 662 -20.12 -9.01 -12.63
C ALA A 662 -19.53 -8.26 -13.82
N TYR A 663 -19.75 -6.95 -13.85
CA TYR A 663 -19.10 -6.02 -14.75
C TYR A 663 -18.08 -5.24 -13.92
N LEU A 664 -16.82 -5.29 -14.33
CA LEU A 664 -15.73 -4.57 -13.67
C LEU A 664 -15.24 -3.50 -14.62
N GLU A 665 -15.39 -2.24 -14.23
CA GLU A 665 -14.93 -1.10 -15.01
C GLU A 665 -13.54 -0.65 -14.52
N PHE A 666 -12.65 -0.45 -15.46
CA PHE A 666 -11.28 0.01 -15.28
C PHE A 666 -11.15 1.38 -15.95
N GLU A 667 -10.48 2.31 -15.27
CA GLU A 667 -10.09 3.60 -15.82
C GLU A 667 -8.55 3.70 -15.95
N PRO A 668 -7.93 2.89 -16.82
CA PRO A 668 -6.47 2.82 -16.91
C PRO A 668 -5.84 4.17 -17.28
N ASP A 669 -4.85 4.59 -16.50
CA ASP A 669 -3.95 5.69 -16.85
C ASP A 669 -2.89 5.20 -17.84
N TRP A 670 -3.13 5.48 -19.12
CA TRP A 670 -2.24 5.04 -20.18
C TRP A 670 -0.86 5.71 -20.18
N SER A 671 -0.73 6.86 -19.51
CA SER A 671 0.55 7.59 -19.43
C SER A 671 1.54 6.91 -18.49
N ALA A 672 1.05 6.28 -17.42
CA ALA A 672 1.87 5.48 -16.51
C ALA A 672 2.56 4.31 -17.22
N PHE A 673 1.93 3.71 -18.24
CA PHE A 673 2.48 2.59 -19.01
C PHE A 673 3.55 2.99 -20.03
N GLU A 674 3.68 4.28 -20.37
CA GLU A 674 4.72 4.76 -21.27
C GLU A 674 6.03 5.04 -20.54
N SER A 675 5.97 5.27 -19.21
CA SER A 675 7.15 5.48 -18.38
C SER A 675 8.01 4.23 -18.19
N THR A 676 7.49 3.06 -18.57
CA THR A 676 8.08 1.71 -18.43
C THR A 676 8.60 1.09 -19.72
N LYS A 677 8.54 1.81 -20.86
CA LYS A 677 9.22 1.43 -22.11
C LYS A 677 10.63 2.01 -22.21
#